data_AF-A0A291QZC4-F1
#
_entry.id   AF-A0A291QZC4-F1
#
_cell.length_a   1.000
_cell.length_b   1.000
_cell.length_c   1.000
_cell.angle_alpha   90.00
_cell.angle_beta   90.00
_cell.angle_gamma   90.00
#
_symmetry.space_group_name_H-M   'P 1'
#
loop_
_entity.id
_entity.type
_entity.pdbx_description
1 polymer ?
#
loop_
_entity_poly.entity_id
_entity_poly.type
_entity_poly.pdbx_seq_one_letter_code
_entity_poly.pdbx_strand_id
1 'polypeptide(L)'
;MMRYQLLSRQWLPVALLMTTSVMAKAQAGREKPFTLKGQITAPQHPAKLYFTYEASKKQLVKDSVLLQKDGRFTFKGKISHPVLARIYMNPEGGKYTLRRFYLQPGKIEISSNGALDSATVKGSNDTPVFDEFVAHGNQYNDVFATLRTRAYYNRGMQDSVEAIEAEQEKVRHQFNKEVTEIIRQHPDSYASWDMLEGFRIAIDPNTITPMFEALSPKFKNSEEGKAMLQQIENARKIMVGAPAPNFTQNDVAGNPVSLTSFRGKYVLIDFWASWCGICRAENPNVLRAYNAYKDKGFTVLGVSLDDSLHRDDWVKAIKDDNMPWQQISDLKRGNNEAAVLYGIKGIPQNVLVDPNGIIIAKNKRNKELMGTLMAIFDKGYNLRMNGEVKADHAESIVFKYSRDDAYRYDTVAIRDGKFTWLSVMQEPQRVDATILPQNKRFDFFSDIGYLELKVNIDSLPDISLKGSDVQDEAKRFYAAARELSPEQKELLQQLTDATAEDRPRIGEALLNLSRSRYNTNVKKYVAAHPYSLFSLQLIRAKAEDFSGPKYDTVFPLFSSLPQVIQGTPSGRKIAAMLPELKKSAKGTMIADLSQADTSGQQVSLRSFKGKYVLIDFWASWCHPCRAENPNLLKAYNKFKSKGFTIVGISLDDIEHKWKKAIQDDQLPWTQLSDLKGRNNEIAKYYNVRGIPWNILIDREGKIIAKDLRGVALDEQLEQLIQ
;
A
#
# COMPACT_ATOMS: atom_id res chain seq x y z
N MET A 1 5.21 0.33 -9.18
CA MET A 1 5.65 1.21 -8.07
C MET A 1 5.16 2.65 -8.19
N MET A 2 5.00 3.22 -9.41
CA MET A 2 4.53 4.60 -9.62
C MET A 2 3.05 4.90 -9.29
N ARG A 3 2.19 3.88 -9.09
CA ARG A 3 0.74 4.08 -8.89
C ARG A 3 0.33 4.49 -7.46
N TYR A 4 1.11 4.16 -6.43
CA TYR A 4 0.79 4.55 -5.05
C TYR A 4 1.27 5.96 -4.68
N GLN A 5 2.15 6.58 -5.47
CA GLN A 5 2.52 7.98 -5.27
C GLN A 5 1.51 8.97 -5.86
N LEU A 6 0.57 8.50 -6.70
CA LEU A 6 -0.36 9.37 -7.44
C LEU A 6 -1.76 9.49 -6.81
N LEU A 7 -2.17 8.58 -5.92
CA LEU A 7 -3.52 8.53 -5.37
C LEU A 7 -3.51 8.75 -3.85
N SER A 8 -3.34 10.03 -3.49
CA SER A 8 -3.55 10.70 -2.17
C SER A 8 -2.51 11.82 -1.99
N ARG A 9 -2.37 12.68 -3.00
CA ARG A 9 -1.72 14.00 -2.86
C ARG A 9 -2.63 14.91 -2.05
N GLN A 10 -2.77 14.58 -0.78
CA GLN A 10 -3.46 15.38 0.19
C GLN A 10 -2.35 15.82 1.16
N TRP A 11 -2.03 17.12 1.10
CA TRP A 11 -1.37 17.91 2.15
C TRP A 11 0.15 18.20 2.10
N LEU A 12 0.96 17.71 1.14
CA LEU A 12 2.23 18.39 0.76
C LEU A 12 2.30 18.75 -0.70
N PRO A 13 2.57 20.02 -1.00
CA PRO A 13 1.44 20.79 -1.39
C PRO A 13 1.28 20.66 -2.89
N VAL A 14 0.04 20.51 -3.30
CA VAL A 14 -0.44 20.94 -4.60
C VAL A 14 0.12 22.34 -4.93
N ALA A 15 0.43 23.20 -3.94
CA ALA A 15 1.16 24.47 -4.11
C ALA A 15 2.57 24.35 -4.74
N LEU A 16 3.36 23.29 -4.45
CA LEU A 16 4.67 23.10 -5.10
C LEU A 16 4.54 22.61 -6.55
N LEU A 17 3.40 22.01 -6.90
CA LEU A 17 3.18 21.36 -8.21
C LEU A 17 2.25 22.17 -9.13
N MET A 18 1.37 23.02 -8.59
CA MET A 18 0.30 23.75 -9.28
C MET A 18 0.32 25.26 -8.99
N THR A 19 1.46 25.91 -9.15
CA THR A 19 1.47 27.35 -9.41
C THR A 19 1.14 27.56 -10.89
N THR A 20 -0.14 27.59 -11.22
CA THR A 20 -0.60 28.37 -12.37
C THR A 20 -0.83 29.77 -11.84
N SER A 21 -0.18 30.79 -12.40
CA SER A 21 -0.33 32.18 -11.99
C SER A 21 -1.80 32.60 -12.11
N VAL A 22 -2.51 32.78 -10.99
CA VAL A 22 -3.84 33.41 -11.02
C VAL A 22 -3.65 34.84 -10.56
N MET A 23 -3.63 35.74 -11.55
CA MET A 23 -3.35 37.15 -11.37
C MET A 23 -4.27 37.84 -10.37
N ALA A 24 -3.65 38.71 -9.56
CA ALA A 24 -4.21 40.00 -9.15
C ALA A 24 -4.28 40.97 -10.37
N LYS A 25 -5.45 41.50 -10.72
CA LYS A 25 -5.68 42.76 -11.43
C LYS A 25 -5.05 43.88 -10.60
N ALA A 26 -3.72 43.96 -10.67
CA ALA A 26 -3.11 45.27 -10.71
C ALA A 26 -3.68 45.99 -11.93
N GLN A 27 -4.09 47.24 -11.74
CA GLN A 27 -4.55 48.17 -12.77
C GLN A 27 -3.83 47.91 -14.09
N ALA A 28 -4.55 47.49 -15.13
CA ALA A 28 -4.01 46.89 -16.36
C ALA A 28 -2.82 47.70 -16.90
N GLY A 29 -1.61 47.32 -16.50
CA GLY A 29 -0.40 47.93 -16.98
C GLY A 29 -0.27 47.61 -18.46
N ARG A 30 0.09 48.60 -19.28
CA ARG A 30 0.45 48.37 -20.69
C ARG A 30 1.46 47.23 -20.75
N GLU A 31 1.23 46.25 -21.63
CA GLU A 31 2.17 45.15 -21.83
C GLU A 31 3.55 45.70 -22.18
N LYS A 32 4.57 45.24 -21.46
CA LYS A 32 5.96 45.64 -21.66
C LYS A 32 6.75 44.48 -22.26
N PRO A 33 7.71 44.75 -23.16
CA PRO A 33 8.51 43.70 -23.76
C PRO A 33 9.41 43.02 -22.73
N PHE A 34 9.63 41.72 -22.92
CA PHE A 34 10.69 40.97 -22.27
C PHE A 34 11.62 40.34 -23.31
N THR A 35 12.85 40.06 -22.90
CA THR A 35 13.77 39.22 -23.66
C THR A 35 14.41 38.23 -22.70
N LEU A 36 14.16 36.95 -22.90
CA LEU A 36 14.80 35.85 -22.18
C LEU A 36 15.95 35.33 -23.03
N LYS A 37 17.18 35.56 -22.59
CA LYS A 37 18.37 34.97 -23.19
C LYS A 37 18.87 33.86 -22.30
N GLY A 38 19.41 32.80 -22.88
CA GLY A 38 20.05 31.80 -22.06
C GLY A 38 21.11 31.00 -22.77
N GLN A 39 21.87 30.27 -21.96
CA GLN A 39 22.90 29.35 -22.39
C GLN A 39 22.78 28.07 -21.56
N ILE A 40 22.49 26.94 -22.23
CA ILE A 40 22.38 25.62 -21.61
C ILE A 40 23.40 24.71 -22.27
N THR A 41 24.41 24.30 -21.50
CA THR A 41 25.45 23.38 -21.96
C THR A 41 24.97 21.94 -21.73
N ALA A 42 24.06 21.45 -22.58
CA ALA A 42 23.58 20.07 -22.48
C ALA A 42 24.58 19.09 -23.13
N PRO A 43 24.83 17.91 -22.55
CA PRO A 43 25.58 16.85 -23.22
C PRO A 43 24.68 16.18 -24.27
N GLN A 44 25.15 16.15 -25.52
CA GLN A 44 24.60 15.41 -26.68
C GLN A 44 23.40 16.08 -27.41
N HIS A 45 23.65 16.60 -28.62
CA HIS A 45 22.71 17.04 -29.68
C HIS A 45 21.93 18.36 -29.49
N PRO A 46 21.52 19.04 -30.60
CA PRO A 46 20.68 20.24 -30.50
C PRO A 46 19.30 19.88 -29.94
N ALA A 47 19.09 20.15 -28.66
CA ALA A 47 17.80 19.95 -28.01
C ALA A 47 16.83 21.08 -28.36
N LYS A 48 15.56 20.73 -28.59
CA LYS A 48 14.46 21.69 -28.68
C LYS A 48 14.06 22.10 -27.26
N LEU A 49 14.22 23.39 -26.95
CA LEU A 49 13.77 23.96 -25.69
C LEU A 49 12.35 24.48 -25.87
N TYR A 50 11.47 24.10 -24.95
CA TYR A 50 10.11 24.62 -24.90
C TYR A 50 10.01 25.64 -23.78
N PHE A 51 9.23 26.67 -24.02
CA PHE A 51 9.01 27.76 -23.11
C PHE A 51 7.52 28.02 -22.99
N THR A 52 7.02 28.12 -21.76
CA THR A 52 5.62 28.47 -21.54
C THR A 52 5.49 29.43 -20.38
N TYR A 53 4.62 30.41 -20.54
CA TYR A 53 4.30 31.42 -19.54
C TYR A 53 2.86 31.88 -19.75
N GLU A 54 2.25 32.46 -18.74
CA GLU A 54 0.91 33.05 -18.84
C GLU A 54 1.04 34.54 -19.15
N ALA A 55 0.61 34.98 -20.33
CA ALA A 55 0.70 36.39 -20.74
C ALA A 55 -0.43 37.24 -20.15
N SER A 56 -1.62 36.64 -19.98
CA SER A 56 -2.81 37.26 -19.36
C SER A 56 -3.74 36.18 -18.78
N LYS A 57 -4.78 36.54 -17.99
CA LYS A 57 -5.73 35.58 -17.40
C LYS A 57 -6.30 34.71 -18.52
N LYS A 58 -5.96 33.41 -18.52
CA LYS A 58 -6.37 32.37 -19.50
C LYS A 58 -5.56 32.29 -20.81
N GLN A 59 -4.52 33.10 -21.01
CA GLN A 59 -3.66 33.00 -22.20
C GLN A 59 -2.31 32.38 -21.85
N LEU A 60 -2.24 31.05 -21.93
CA LEU A 60 -0.99 30.32 -21.86
C LEU A 60 -0.26 30.44 -23.21
N VAL A 61 0.88 31.13 -23.21
CA VAL A 61 1.77 31.16 -24.37
C VAL A 61 2.67 29.94 -24.32
N LYS A 62 2.80 29.27 -25.47
CA LYS A 62 3.77 28.19 -25.67
C LYS A 62 4.65 28.57 -26.86
N ASP A 63 5.96 28.53 -26.64
CA ASP A 63 6.97 28.82 -27.63
C ASP A 63 8.05 27.73 -27.58
N SER A 64 8.85 27.63 -28.62
CA SER A 64 9.99 26.71 -28.65
C SER A 64 11.10 27.23 -29.55
N VAL A 65 12.33 26.86 -29.21
CA VAL A 65 13.52 27.22 -29.98
C VAL A 65 14.47 26.05 -30.03
N LEU A 66 15.19 25.89 -31.14
CA LEU A 66 16.33 24.97 -31.21
C LEU A 66 17.52 25.65 -30.54
N LEU A 67 18.20 24.94 -29.64
CA LEU A 67 19.45 25.45 -29.08
C LEU A 67 20.50 25.62 -30.19
N GLN A 68 21.24 26.73 -30.13
CA GLN A 68 22.41 26.93 -30.98
C GLN A 68 23.49 25.89 -30.65
N LYS A 69 24.49 25.73 -31.53
CA LYS A 69 25.59 24.76 -31.34
C LYS A 69 26.35 24.94 -30.02
N ASP A 70 26.39 26.17 -29.49
CA ASP A 70 27.02 26.53 -28.22
C ASP A 70 26.03 26.60 -27.03
N GLY A 71 24.81 26.10 -27.22
CA GLY A 71 23.77 26.05 -26.19
C GLY A 71 22.97 27.35 -26.00
N ARG A 72 23.21 28.38 -26.82
CA ARG A 72 22.50 29.66 -26.68
C ARG A 72 21.08 29.63 -27.23
N PHE A 73 20.20 30.44 -26.63
CA PHE A 73 18.84 30.66 -27.13
C PHE A 73 18.29 32.05 -26.76
N THR A 74 17.18 32.43 -27.39
CA THR A 74 16.46 33.67 -27.07
C THR A 74 14.97 33.50 -27.29
N PHE A 75 14.18 33.97 -26.33
CA PHE A 75 12.74 34.21 -26.47
C PHE A 75 12.44 35.69 -26.28
N LYS A 76 11.40 36.16 -26.96
CA LYS A 76 10.88 37.53 -26.84
C LYS A 76 9.36 37.47 -26.73
N GLY A 77 8.80 38.43 -26.03
CA GLY A 77 7.36 38.56 -25.93
C GLY A 77 7.01 39.81 -25.13
N LYS A 78 5.76 39.89 -24.69
CA LYS A 78 5.29 40.97 -23.83
C LYS A 78 4.47 40.41 -22.67
N ILE A 79 4.60 41.03 -21.52
CA ILE A 79 3.85 40.73 -20.30
C ILE A 79 3.58 42.04 -19.55
N SER A 80 2.49 42.11 -18.80
CA SER A 80 2.11 43.31 -18.05
C SER A 80 2.74 43.39 -16.65
N HIS A 81 3.20 42.25 -16.11
CA HIS A 81 3.75 42.09 -14.76
C HIS A 81 4.59 40.80 -14.68
N PRO A 82 5.36 40.55 -13.60
CA PRO A 82 6.04 39.29 -13.37
C PRO A 82 5.08 38.10 -13.32
N VAL A 83 5.41 37.02 -14.05
CA VAL A 83 4.60 35.79 -14.14
C VAL A 83 5.46 34.55 -13.99
N LEU A 84 4.91 33.50 -13.39
CA LEU A 84 5.61 32.21 -13.35
C LEU A 84 5.71 31.62 -14.76
N ALA A 85 6.93 31.43 -15.21
CA ALA A 85 7.26 30.82 -16.47
C ALA A 85 8.00 29.50 -16.25
N ARG A 86 8.03 28.68 -17.29
CA ARG A 86 8.80 27.44 -17.28
C ARG A 86 9.50 27.20 -18.61
N ILE A 87 10.75 26.75 -18.53
CA ILE A 87 11.47 26.16 -19.65
C ILE A 87 11.68 24.68 -19.41
N TYR A 88 11.56 23.87 -20.45
CA TYR A 88 11.75 22.44 -20.36
C TYR A 88 12.30 21.83 -21.64
N MET A 89 12.91 20.67 -21.48
CA MET A 89 13.38 19.83 -22.58
C MET A 89 13.06 18.36 -22.30
N ASN A 90 12.84 17.62 -23.37
CA ASN A 90 12.73 16.16 -23.34
C ASN A 90 13.89 15.58 -24.17
N PRO A 91 15.01 15.15 -23.55
CA PRO A 91 16.02 14.41 -24.27
C PRO A 91 15.40 13.10 -24.77
N GLU A 92 15.62 12.72 -26.04
CA GLU A 92 15.04 11.47 -26.59
C GLU A 92 15.41 10.27 -25.70
N GLY A 93 14.40 9.57 -25.18
CA GLY A 93 14.57 8.45 -24.24
C GLY A 93 14.88 8.81 -22.78
N GLY A 94 14.95 10.10 -22.41
CA GLY A 94 15.32 10.56 -21.07
C GLY A 94 14.19 11.19 -20.24
N LYS A 95 14.51 11.59 -19.00
CA LYS A 95 13.59 12.25 -18.07
C LYS A 95 13.39 13.71 -18.46
N TYR A 96 12.14 14.18 -18.46
CA TYR A 96 11.78 15.59 -18.63
C TYR A 96 12.50 16.46 -17.58
N THR A 97 13.29 17.43 -18.02
CA THR A 97 13.92 18.42 -17.12
C THR A 97 13.22 19.78 -17.27
N LEU A 98 13.00 20.47 -16.16
CA LEU A 98 12.13 21.65 -16.07
C LEU A 98 12.72 22.68 -15.11
N ARG A 99 12.88 23.92 -15.56
CA ARG A 99 13.11 25.07 -14.67
C ARG A 99 11.87 25.95 -14.62
N ARG A 100 11.37 26.20 -13.42
CA ARG A 100 10.36 27.22 -13.14
C ARG A 100 11.06 28.47 -12.62
N PHE A 101 10.60 29.64 -13.05
CA PHE A 101 11.17 30.93 -12.66
C PHE A 101 10.15 32.04 -12.94
N TYR A 102 10.35 33.21 -12.35
CA TYR A 102 9.51 34.38 -12.65
C TYR A 102 10.08 35.15 -13.83
N LEU A 103 9.29 35.25 -14.89
CA LEU A 103 9.54 36.10 -16.04
C LEU A 103 8.99 37.50 -15.73
N GLN A 104 9.81 38.55 -15.87
CA GLN A 104 9.39 39.94 -15.68
C GLN A 104 9.72 40.81 -16.91
N PRO A 105 9.06 41.97 -17.09
CA PRO A 105 9.44 42.92 -18.14
C PRO A 105 10.93 43.26 -18.10
N GLY A 106 11.55 43.39 -19.28
CA GLY A 106 12.98 43.65 -19.41
C GLY A 106 13.81 42.42 -19.78
N LYS A 107 15.07 42.40 -19.38
CA LYS A 107 16.05 41.39 -19.78
C LYS A 107 16.17 40.32 -18.70
N ILE A 108 15.89 39.07 -19.07
CA ILE A 108 16.08 37.88 -18.23
C ILE A 108 17.22 37.04 -18.82
N GLU A 109 18.11 36.56 -17.95
CA GLU A 109 19.18 35.66 -18.33
C GLU A 109 19.05 34.34 -17.58
N ILE A 110 19.16 33.23 -18.29
CA ILE A 110 19.16 31.89 -17.70
C ILE A 110 20.38 31.10 -18.15
N SER A 111 21.15 30.55 -17.21
CA SER A 111 22.35 29.78 -17.51
C SER A 111 22.41 28.48 -16.73
N SER A 112 22.81 27.41 -17.39
CA SER A 112 23.13 26.13 -16.75
C SER A 112 24.35 25.48 -17.40
N ASN A 113 25.30 25.07 -16.56
CA ASN A 113 26.46 24.25 -16.91
C ASN A 113 26.21 22.76 -16.59
N GLY A 114 24.97 22.38 -16.26
CA GLY A 114 24.57 21.04 -15.85
C GLY A 114 23.08 20.81 -16.12
N ALA A 115 22.33 20.32 -15.12
CA ALA A 115 20.91 20.02 -15.29
C ALA A 115 20.06 21.31 -15.38
N LEU A 116 19.04 21.30 -16.24
CA LEU A 116 18.18 22.46 -16.49
C LEU A 116 17.42 22.92 -15.25
N ASP A 117 16.98 21.99 -14.40
CA ASP A 117 16.23 22.26 -13.17
C ASP A 117 17.01 23.09 -12.14
N SER A 118 18.34 23.04 -12.18
CA SER A 118 19.26 23.86 -11.37
C SER A 118 19.73 25.17 -12.02
N ALA A 119 19.15 25.55 -13.18
CA ALA A 119 19.60 26.73 -13.91
C ALA A 119 19.48 28.03 -13.11
N THR A 120 20.55 28.82 -13.12
CA THR A 120 20.60 30.16 -12.51
C THR A 120 19.78 31.14 -13.35
N VAL A 121 18.99 31.99 -12.69
CA VAL A 121 18.16 33.01 -13.35
C VAL A 121 18.55 34.38 -12.82
N LYS A 122 18.84 35.32 -13.72
CA LYS A 122 19.14 36.72 -13.42
C LYS A 122 18.13 37.65 -14.10
N GLY A 123 17.95 38.83 -13.53
CA GLY A 123 17.00 39.83 -14.04
C GLY A 123 15.56 39.60 -13.56
N SER A 124 15.35 38.74 -12.57
CA SER A 124 14.05 38.45 -11.95
C SER A 124 14.12 38.67 -10.44
N ASN A 125 13.29 39.57 -9.91
CA ASN A 125 13.24 39.84 -8.46
C ASN A 125 12.47 38.77 -7.69
N ASP A 126 11.53 38.09 -8.35
CA ASP A 126 10.65 37.10 -7.74
C ASP A 126 11.22 35.67 -7.81
N THR A 127 12.19 35.39 -8.69
CA THR A 127 12.79 34.05 -8.79
C THR A 127 13.57 33.64 -7.53
N PRO A 128 14.40 34.50 -6.90
CA PRO A 128 15.06 34.15 -5.64
C PRO A 128 14.08 33.78 -4.53
N VAL A 129 12.97 34.53 -4.40
CA VAL A 129 11.90 34.27 -3.40
C VAL A 129 11.24 32.91 -3.66
N PHE A 130 10.97 32.59 -4.92
CA PHE A 130 10.44 31.28 -5.29
C PHE A 130 11.43 30.15 -5.03
N ASP A 131 12.71 30.35 -5.32
CA ASP A 131 13.76 29.36 -5.09
C ASP A 131 13.96 29.07 -3.60
N GLU A 132 13.85 30.09 -2.74
CA GLU A 132 13.84 29.94 -1.29
C GLU A 132 12.68 29.04 -0.84
N PHE A 133 11.45 29.32 -1.29
CA PHE A 133 10.28 28.49 -0.98
C PHE A 133 10.45 27.04 -1.46
N VAL A 134 10.97 26.82 -2.66
CA VAL A 134 11.21 25.47 -3.19
C VAL A 134 12.28 24.74 -2.39
N ALA A 135 13.40 25.39 -2.08
CA ALA A 135 14.47 24.81 -1.27
C ALA A 135 13.95 24.44 0.12
N HIS A 136 13.14 25.31 0.71
CA HIS A 136 12.53 25.10 2.01
C HIS A 136 11.54 23.91 1.99
N GLY A 137 10.61 23.87 1.05
CA GLY A 137 9.69 22.73 0.92
C GLY A 137 10.38 21.40 0.63
N ASN A 138 11.52 21.42 -0.06
CA ASN A 138 12.31 20.21 -0.31
C ASN A 138 12.87 19.56 0.95
N GLN A 139 13.12 20.33 2.02
CA GLN A 139 13.58 19.80 3.32
C GLN A 139 12.53 18.92 3.99
N TYR A 140 11.25 19.12 3.67
CA TYR A 140 10.13 18.42 4.26
C TYR A 140 9.71 17.16 3.48
N ASN A 141 10.14 17.02 2.22
CA ASN A 141 9.67 15.93 1.34
C ASN A 141 9.85 14.55 1.97
N ASP A 142 11.05 14.25 2.50
CA ASP A 142 11.35 12.95 3.09
C ASP A 142 10.61 12.73 4.41
N VAL A 143 10.44 13.78 5.21
CA VAL A 143 9.69 13.74 6.47
C VAL A 143 8.24 13.31 6.21
N PHE A 144 7.55 13.99 5.30
CA PHE A 144 6.17 13.67 5.01
C PHE A 144 5.99 12.37 4.21
N ALA A 145 6.94 12.02 3.34
CA ALA A 145 6.96 10.71 2.71
C ALA A 145 7.06 9.59 3.77
N THR A 146 7.91 9.79 4.79
CA THR A 146 8.07 8.87 5.91
C THR A 146 6.83 8.80 6.79
N LEU A 147 6.24 9.94 7.13
CA LEU A 147 5.01 10.01 7.94
C LEU A 147 3.82 9.34 7.25
N ARG A 148 3.66 9.54 5.94
CA ARG A 148 2.61 8.87 5.16
C ARG A 148 2.82 7.36 5.12
N THR A 149 4.08 6.94 4.94
CA THR A 149 4.47 5.53 4.96
C THR A 149 4.14 4.92 6.32
N ARG A 150 4.57 5.55 7.41
CA ARG A 150 4.23 5.12 8.79
C ARG A 150 2.72 5.06 9.00
N ALA A 151 1.96 6.09 8.64
CA ALA A 151 0.51 6.12 8.79
C ALA A 151 -0.15 4.93 8.08
N TYR A 152 0.29 4.62 6.86
CA TYR A 152 -0.22 3.48 6.12
C TYR A 152 0.03 2.15 6.86
N TYR A 153 1.28 1.85 7.25
CA TYR A 153 1.61 0.55 7.88
C TYR A 153 1.13 0.43 9.33
N ASN A 154 0.83 1.54 9.99
CA ASN A 154 0.36 1.56 11.38
C ASN A 154 -1.16 1.76 11.51
N ARG A 155 -1.92 1.81 10.40
CA ARG A 155 -3.36 2.14 10.41
C ARG A 155 -4.27 1.22 11.25
N GLY A 156 -3.77 0.04 11.65
CA GLY A 156 -4.47 -0.88 12.55
C GLY A 156 -4.10 -0.77 14.02
N MET A 157 -3.16 0.13 14.37
CA MET A 157 -2.69 0.37 15.74
C MET A 157 -3.10 1.78 16.17
N GLN A 158 -4.16 1.89 16.98
CA GLN A 158 -4.79 3.17 17.32
C GLN A 158 -3.78 4.19 17.89
N ASP A 159 -3.02 3.81 18.92
CA ASP A 159 -2.03 4.70 19.56
C ASP A 159 -0.98 5.21 18.56
N SER A 160 -0.55 4.34 17.63
CA SER A 160 0.38 4.72 16.58
C SER A 160 -0.23 5.70 15.59
N VAL A 161 -1.52 5.52 15.23
CA VAL A 161 -2.22 6.44 14.33
C VAL A 161 -2.33 7.82 14.97
N GLU A 162 -2.80 7.91 16.20
CA GLU A 162 -2.94 9.18 16.93
C GLU A 162 -1.59 9.91 17.06
N ALA A 163 -0.52 9.17 17.40
CA ALA A 163 0.82 9.73 17.48
C ALA A 163 1.35 10.23 16.13
N ILE A 164 1.13 9.48 15.05
CA ILE A 164 1.57 9.87 13.70
C ILE A 164 0.77 11.08 13.20
N GLU A 165 -0.53 11.15 13.48
CA GLU A 165 -1.38 12.30 13.12
C GLU A 165 -0.93 13.56 13.86
N ALA A 166 -0.64 13.47 15.17
CA ALA A 166 -0.09 14.59 15.93
C ALA A 166 1.28 15.04 15.40
N GLU A 167 2.15 14.10 15.00
CA GLU A 167 3.44 14.41 14.38
C GLU A 167 3.27 15.09 13.02
N GLN A 168 2.38 14.58 12.15
CA GLN A 168 2.03 15.20 10.87
C GLN A 168 1.53 16.63 11.06
N GLU A 169 0.66 16.85 12.05
CA GLU A 169 0.11 18.17 12.34
C GLU A 169 1.19 19.15 12.80
N LYS A 170 2.11 18.70 13.65
CA LYS A 170 3.26 19.51 14.09
C LYS A 170 4.16 19.91 12.91
N VAL A 171 4.51 18.96 12.05
CA VAL A 171 5.36 19.23 10.87
C VAL A 171 4.64 20.17 9.89
N ARG A 172 3.34 19.98 9.69
CA ARG A 172 2.50 20.86 8.85
C ARG A 172 2.45 22.28 9.38
N HIS A 173 2.22 22.45 10.68
CA HIS A 173 2.23 23.76 11.32
C HIS A 173 3.56 24.47 11.16
N GLN A 174 4.67 23.74 11.33
CA GLN A 174 6.01 24.31 11.16
C GLN A 174 6.23 24.77 9.72
N PHE A 175 5.96 23.91 8.73
CA PHE A 175 6.06 24.26 7.31
C PHE A 175 5.22 25.50 6.97
N ASN A 176 3.96 25.56 7.40
CA ASN A 176 3.08 26.70 7.12
C ASN A 176 3.57 28.00 7.77
N LYS A 177 4.13 27.92 8.98
CA LYS A 177 4.71 29.08 9.68
C LYS A 177 5.90 29.65 8.92
N GLU A 178 6.75 28.78 8.39
CA GLU A 178 7.94 29.18 7.63
C GLU A 178 7.58 29.74 6.25
N VAL A 179 6.59 29.17 5.55
CA VAL A 179 6.02 29.78 4.33
C VAL A 179 5.46 31.17 4.62
N THR A 180 4.79 31.36 5.75
CA THR A 180 4.27 32.67 6.17
C THR A 180 5.41 33.67 6.40
N GLU A 181 6.56 33.21 6.91
CA GLU A 181 7.74 34.06 7.12
C GLU A 181 8.38 34.51 5.80
N ILE A 182 8.50 33.61 4.82
CA ILE A 182 8.97 33.98 3.46
C ILE A 182 8.06 35.07 2.86
N ILE A 183 6.74 34.91 2.98
CA ILE A 183 5.77 35.91 2.52
C ILE A 183 5.97 37.25 3.25
N ARG A 184 6.20 37.22 4.57
CA ARG A 184 6.42 38.41 5.40
C ARG A 184 7.72 39.16 5.03
N GLN A 185 8.77 38.44 4.66
CA GLN A 185 10.05 39.03 4.22
C GLN A 185 9.97 39.60 2.79
N HIS A 186 9.06 39.06 1.97
CA HIS A 186 8.87 39.47 0.58
C HIS A 186 7.41 39.86 0.26
N PRO A 187 6.80 40.81 0.99
CA PRO A 187 5.35 41.06 0.95
C PRO A 187 4.86 41.66 -0.37
N ASP A 188 5.77 42.26 -1.16
CA ASP A 188 5.50 42.87 -2.47
C ASP A 188 5.80 41.95 -3.67
N SER A 189 6.36 40.76 -3.42
CA SER A 189 6.72 39.78 -4.44
C SER A 189 5.48 39.07 -5.01
N TYR A 190 5.43 38.92 -6.34
CA TYR A 190 4.46 38.07 -7.01
C TYR A 190 4.65 36.59 -6.65
N ALA A 191 5.86 36.17 -6.28
CA ALA A 191 6.09 34.82 -5.75
C ALA A 191 5.32 34.58 -4.45
N SER A 192 5.32 35.55 -3.54
CA SER A 192 4.57 35.48 -2.28
C SER A 192 3.05 35.38 -2.49
N TRP A 193 2.51 36.14 -3.46
CA TRP A 193 1.11 36.01 -3.87
C TRP A 193 0.78 34.61 -4.41
N ASP A 194 1.62 34.10 -5.33
CA ASP A 194 1.42 32.79 -5.94
C ASP A 194 1.58 31.64 -4.92
N MET A 195 2.42 31.78 -3.89
CA MET A 195 2.53 30.84 -2.77
C MET A 195 1.19 30.70 -2.03
N LEU A 196 0.55 31.84 -1.70
CA LEU A 196 -0.76 31.88 -1.06
C LEU A 196 -1.84 31.30 -1.97
N GLU A 197 -1.87 31.67 -3.24
CA GLU A 197 -2.82 31.14 -4.23
C GLU A 197 -2.69 29.61 -4.41
N GLY A 198 -1.52 29.04 -4.13
CA GLY A 198 -1.32 27.59 -4.07
C GLY A 198 -2.25 26.85 -3.11
N PHE A 199 -2.83 27.55 -2.12
CA PHE A 199 -3.77 27.01 -1.13
C PHE A 199 -5.26 27.19 -1.51
N ARG A 200 -5.58 27.83 -2.64
CA ARG A 200 -6.96 28.24 -3.03
C ARG A 200 -7.98 27.11 -3.22
N ILE A 201 -7.55 25.86 -3.40
CA ILE A 201 -8.44 24.72 -3.67
C ILE A 201 -9.04 24.15 -2.38
N ALA A 202 -8.29 24.21 -1.28
CA ALA A 202 -8.67 23.68 0.03
C ALA A 202 -8.29 24.72 1.09
N ILE A 203 -9.02 25.84 1.07
CA ILE A 203 -8.79 26.97 1.96
C ILE A 203 -9.05 26.52 3.40
N ASP A 204 -7.96 26.46 4.18
CA ASP A 204 -7.97 26.39 5.63
C ASP A 204 -7.76 27.82 6.17
N PRO A 205 -8.80 28.48 6.70
CA PRO A 205 -8.71 29.84 7.22
C PRO A 205 -7.61 30.04 8.25
N ASN A 206 -7.33 29.03 9.09
CA ASN A 206 -6.29 29.12 10.12
C ASN A 206 -4.88 29.13 9.51
N THR A 207 -4.71 28.52 8.35
CA THR A 207 -3.43 28.47 7.62
C THR A 207 -3.24 29.69 6.73
N ILE A 208 -4.26 30.09 5.98
CA ILE A 208 -4.11 31.10 4.92
C ILE A 208 -4.24 32.55 5.43
N THR A 209 -4.97 32.79 6.53
CA THR A 209 -5.18 34.16 7.04
C THR A 209 -3.84 34.83 7.41
N PRO A 210 -2.93 34.18 8.16
CA PRO A 210 -1.62 34.78 8.47
C PRO A 210 -0.78 35.06 7.22
N MET A 211 -0.86 34.18 6.21
CA MET A 211 -0.19 34.38 4.92
C MET A 211 -0.76 35.58 4.17
N PHE A 212 -2.08 35.74 4.16
CA PHE A 212 -2.76 36.86 3.50
C PHE A 212 -2.42 38.18 4.16
N GLU A 213 -2.45 38.23 5.50
CA GLU A 213 -2.14 39.43 6.28
C GLU A 213 -0.69 39.90 6.08
N ALA A 214 0.23 38.96 5.89
CA ALA A 214 1.65 39.22 5.63
C ALA A 214 1.91 39.85 4.25
N LEU A 215 0.99 39.78 3.29
CA LEU A 215 1.12 40.44 1.99
C LEU A 215 1.00 41.96 2.10
N SER A 216 1.61 42.67 1.15
CA SER A 216 1.55 44.13 1.09
C SER A 216 0.17 44.66 0.67
N PRO A 217 -0.13 45.95 0.90
CA PRO A 217 -1.38 46.57 0.46
C PRO A 217 -1.65 46.44 -1.05
N LYS A 218 -0.60 46.34 -1.88
CA LYS A 218 -0.71 46.14 -3.33
C LYS A 218 -1.51 44.89 -3.67
N PHE A 219 -1.25 43.78 -2.98
CA PHE A 219 -2.00 42.54 -3.22
C PHE A 219 -3.33 42.53 -2.47
N LYS A 220 -3.35 42.91 -1.19
CA LYS A 220 -4.57 42.89 -0.38
C LYS A 220 -5.70 43.76 -0.95
N ASN A 221 -5.37 44.93 -1.50
CA ASN A 221 -6.35 45.87 -2.05
C ASN A 221 -6.67 45.63 -3.53
N SER A 222 -5.97 44.71 -4.19
CA SER A 222 -6.32 44.28 -5.55
C SER A 222 -7.69 43.59 -5.56
N GLU A 223 -8.31 43.49 -6.75
CA GLU A 223 -9.61 42.81 -6.88
C GLU A 223 -9.55 41.35 -6.42
N GLU A 224 -8.41 40.70 -6.59
CA GLU A 224 -8.19 39.31 -6.22
C GLU A 224 -7.76 39.16 -4.78
N GLY A 225 -7.08 40.15 -4.20
CA GLY A 225 -6.89 40.23 -2.76
C GLY A 225 -8.22 40.29 -2.03
N LYS A 226 -9.13 41.16 -2.48
CA LYS A 226 -10.51 41.23 -1.96
C LYS A 226 -11.28 39.92 -2.19
N ALA A 227 -11.15 39.32 -3.38
CA ALA A 227 -11.80 38.05 -3.68
C ALA A 227 -11.26 36.89 -2.82
N MET A 228 -9.95 36.87 -2.54
CA MET A 228 -9.32 35.90 -1.65
C MET A 228 -9.79 36.11 -0.21
N LEU A 229 -9.81 37.34 0.29
CA LEU A 229 -10.35 37.63 1.63
C LEU A 229 -11.80 37.15 1.77
N GLN A 230 -12.65 37.41 0.78
CA GLN A 230 -14.02 36.90 0.77
C GLN A 230 -14.07 35.36 0.77
N GLN A 231 -13.14 34.69 0.08
CA GLN A 231 -13.03 33.23 0.09
C GLN A 231 -12.58 32.69 1.44
N ILE A 232 -11.63 33.35 2.11
CA ILE A 232 -11.19 33.01 3.47
C ILE A 232 -12.39 33.09 4.43
N GLU A 233 -13.16 34.17 4.36
CA GLU A 233 -14.34 34.35 5.21
C GLU A 233 -15.48 33.37 4.90
N ASN A 234 -15.68 33.01 3.63
CA ASN A 234 -16.62 31.95 3.28
C ASN A 234 -16.15 30.57 3.78
N ALA A 235 -14.86 30.26 3.64
CA ALA A 235 -14.27 29.02 4.14
C ALA A 235 -14.35 28.92 5.67
N ARG A 236 -14.25 30.05 6.39
CA ARG A 236 -14.43 30.17 7.85
C ARG A 236 -15.82 29.71 8.30
N LYS A 237 -16.86 30.05 7.54
CA LYS A 237 -18.25 29.65 7.82
C LYS A 237 -18.50 28.15 7.64
N ILE A 238 -17.67 27.48 6.85
CA ILE A 238 -17.80 26.05 6.56
C ILE A 238 -16.61 25.22 7.09
N MET A 239 -15.96 25.67 8.16
CA MET A 239 -14.93 24.86 8.82
C MET A 239 -15.54 23.65 9.52
N VAL A 240 -14.74 22.61 9.72
CA VAL A 240 -15.12 21.52 10.62
C VAL A 240 -15.36 22.11 12.01
N GLY A 241 -16.48 21.74 12.63
CA GLY A 241 -16.99 22.31 13.88
C GLY A 241 -17.96 23.48 13.72
N ALA A 242 -18.07 24.08 12.53
CA ALA A 242 -19.02 25.17 12.29
C ALA A 242 -20.44 24.62 11.98
N PRO A 243 -21.52 25.36 12.34
CA PRO A 243 -22.86 25.07 11.86
C PRO A 243 -22.94 25.17 10.33
N ALA A 244 -23.49 24.16 9.68
CA ALA A 244 -23.70 24.14 8.24
C ALA A 244 -24.70 25.23 7.84
N PRO A 245 -24.34 26.19 6.95
CA PRO A 245 -25.25 27.22 6.49
C PRO A 245 -26.52 26.62 5.89
N ASN A 246 -27.69 27.06 6.34
CA ASN A 246 -28.94 26.58 5.78
C ASN A 246 -29.19 27.17 4.38
N PHE A 247 -29.87 26.40 3.53
CA PHE A 247 -30.33 26.83 2.22
C PHE A 247 -31.57 26.01 1.83
N THR A 248 -32.30 26.49 0.82
CA THR A 248 -33.46 25.81 0.24
C THR A 248 -33.35 25.88 -1.28
N GLN A 249 -33.51 24.75 -1.95
CA GLN A 249 -33.58 24.66 -3.41
C GLN A 249 -34.65 23.65 -3.81
N ASN A 250 -35.06 23.68 -5.08
CA ASN A 250 -36.12 22.82 -5.56
C ASN A 250 -35.59 21.44 -5.91
N ASP A 251 -36.39 20.42 -5.62
CA ASP A 251 -36.14 19.06 -6.09
C ASP A 251 -36.48 18.88 -7.58
N VAL A 252 -36.31 17.65 -8.07
CA VAL A 252 -36.64 17.30 -9.45
C VAL A 252 -38.13 17.50 -9.81
N ALA A 253 -39.03 17.50 -8.82
CA ALA A 253 -40.46 17.75 -9.02
C ALA A 253 -40.83 19.23 -8.84
N GLY A 254 -39.88 20.09 -8.49
CA GLY A 254 -40.09 21.52 -8.23
C GLY A 254 -40.46 21.85 -6.78
N ASN A 255 -40.47 20.88 -5.87
CA ASN A 255 -40.79 21.12 -4.46
C ASN A 255 -39.59 21.72 -3.73
N PRO A 256 -39.78 22.75 -2.89
CA PRO A 256 -38.69 23.31 -2.09
C PRO A 256 -38.23 22.32 -1.01
N VAL A 257 -36.93 22.08 -0.96
CA VAL A 257 -36.28 21.22 0.04
C VAL A 257 -35.20 22.02 0.76
N SER A 258 -35.27 22.09 2.08
CA SER A 258 -34.29 22.78 2.93
C SER A 258 -33.30 21.81 3.56
N LEU A 259 -32.03 22.20 3.71
CA LEU A 259 -31.04 21.39 4.46
C LEU A 259 -31.51 21.09 5.89
N THR A 260 -32.21 22.01 6.52
CA THR A 260 -32.73 21.81 7.89
C THR A 260 -33.78 20.70 8.01
N SER A 261 -34.45 20.28 6.93
CA SER A 261 -35.38 19.15 6.97
C SER A 261 -34.69 17.80 7.21
N PHE A 262 -33.36 17.76 7.11
CA PHE A 262 -32.53 16.58 7.35
C PHE A 262 -31.93 16.51 8.77
N ARG A 263 -32.31 17.42 9.69
CA ARG A 263 -31.87 17.35 11.09
C ARG A 263 -32.22 15.98 11.70
N GLY A 264 -31.36 15.51 12.61
CA GLY A 264 -31.44 14.15 13.15
C GLY A 264 -30.71 13.08 12.31
N LYS A 265 -30.17 13.43 11.13
CA LYS A 265 -29.38 12.53 10.28
C LYS A 265 -27.96 13.04 10.07
N TYR A 266 -27.05 12.12 9.78
CA TYR A 266 -25.77 12.48 9.17
C TYR A 266 -26.01 12.71 7.67
N VAL A 267 -25.67 13.89 7.16
CA VAL A 267 -25.98 14.32 5.79
C VAL A 267 -24.70 14.60 5.04
N LEU A 268 -24.43 13.86 3.96
CA LEU A 268 -23.41 14.25 2.99
C LEU A 268 -24.03 15.19 1.96
N ILE A 269 -23.72 16.48 2.06
CA ILE A 269 -24.08 17.47 1.03
C ILE A 269 -23.06 17.29 -0.11
N ASP A 270 -23.51 16.82 -1.27
CA ASP A 270 -22.65 16.48 -2.40
C ASP A 270 -22.91 17.44 -3.58
N PHE A 271 -21.92 18.27 -3.91
CA PHE A 271 -21.99 19.22 -5.01
C PHE A 271 -21.46 18.58 -6.29
N TRP A 272 -22.33 18.43 -7.28
CA TRP A 272 -22.05 17.69 -8.50
C TRP A 272 -22.76 18.30 -9.71
N ALA A 273 -22.59 17.71 -10.90
CA ALA A 273 -23.36 18.07 -12.09
C ALA A 273 -23.38 16.90 -13.08
N SER A 274 -24.40 16.85 -13.94
CA SER A 274 -24.59 15.79 -14.94
C SER A 274 -23.42 15.66 -15.92
N TRP A 275 -22.83 16.80 -16.30
CA TRP A 275 -21.70 16.93 -17.22
C TRP A 275 -20.33 16.68 -16.57
N CYS A 276 -20.26 16.49 -15.25
CA CYS A 276 -19.02 16.28 -14.52
C CYS A 276 -18.63 14.79 -14.51
N GLY A 277 -17.80 14.36 -15.45
CA GLY A 277 -17.38 12.94 -15.55
C GLY A 277 -16.72 12.37 -14.29
N ILE A 278 -15.90 13.15 -13.57
CA ILE A 278 -15.27 12.71 -12.31
C ILE A 278 -16.32 12.58 -11.18
N CYS A 279 -17.34 13.45 -11.16
CA CYS A 279 -18.43 13.35 -10.20
C CYS A 279 -19.24 12.06 -10.44
N ARG A 280 -19.64 11.82 -11.70
CA ARG A 280 -20.35 10.60 -12.13
C ARG A 280 -19.56 9.32 -11.79
N ALA A 281 -18.23 9.36 -11.93
CA ALA A 281 -17.36 8.24 -11.55
C ALA A 281 -17.29 8.00 -10.02
N GLU A 282 -17.61 9.00 -9.21
CA GLU A 282 -17.65 8.91 -7.74
C GLU A 282 -19.03 8.47 -7.21
N ASN A 283 -20.11 8.71 -7.96
CA ASN A 283 -21.48 8.35 -7.55
C ASN A 283 -21.65 6.87 -7.12
N PRO A 284 -21.03 5.86 -7.78
CA PRO A 284 -21.07 4.48 -7.28
C PRO A 284 -20.45 4.30 -5.89
N ASN A 285 -19.42 5.08 -5.54
CA ASN A 285 -18.80 5.04 -4.22
C ASN A 285 -19.70 5.69 -3.16
N VAL A 286 -20.38 6.78 -3.49
CA VAL A 286 -21.39 7.42 -2.63
C VAL A 286 -22.59 6.50 -2.42
N LEU A 287 -23.07 5.83 -3.48
CA LEU A 287 -24.14 4.84 -3.40
C LEU A 287 -23.79 3.68 -2.48
N ARG A 288 -22.53 3.22 -2.53
CA ARG A 288 -22.04 2.19 -1.63
C ARG A 288 -22.02 2.64 -0.17
N ALA A 289 -21.57 3.86 0.10
CA ALA A 289 -21.65 4.47 1.43
C ALA A 289 -23.09 4.63 1.92
N TYR A 290 -23.98 5.09 1.05
CA TYR A 290 -25.41 5.20 1.33
C TYR A 290 -26.00 3.85 1.70
N ASN A 291 -25.82 2.82 0.87
CA ASN A 291 -26.35 1.49 1.14
C ASN A 291 -25.79 0.85 2.42
N ALA A 292 -24.55 1.16 2.80
CA ALA A 292 -23.96 0.65 4.04
C ALA A 292 -24.55 1.26 5.32
N TYR A 293 -25.03 2.51 5.26
CA TYR A 293 -25.36 3.30 6.46
C TYR A 293 -26.73 4.01 6.44
N LYS A 294 -27.51 3.92 5.36
CA LYS A 294 -28.81 4.60 5.25
C LYS A 294 -29.77 4.26 6.40
N ASP A 295 -29.75 3.00 6.83
CA ASP A 295 -30.61 2.49 7.90
C ASP A 295 -30.04 2.81 9.30
N LYS A 296 -28.84 3.38 9.38
CA LYS A 296 -28.20 3.89 10.60
C LYS A 296 -28.30 5.41 10.74
N GLY A 297 -29.09 6.08 9.89
CA GLY A 297 -29.28 7.54 9.95
C GLY A 297 -28.31 8.35 9.08
N PHE A 298 -27.62 7.72 8.13
CA PHE A 298 -26.88 8.43 7.08
C PHE A 298 -27.75 8.73 5.87
N THR A 299 -27.55 9.87 5.23
CA THR A 299 -28.18 10.20 3.95
C THR A 299 -27.31 11.14 3.15
N VAL A 300 -27.68 11.37 1.89
CA VAL A 300 -26.97 12.25 0.96
C VAL A 300 -27.97 13.28 0.45
N LEU A 301 -27.53 14.52 0.30
CA LEU A 301 -28.27 15.58 -0.37
C LEU A 301 -27.45 16.04 -1.57
N GLY A 302 -27.86 15.65 -2.77
CA GLY A 302 -27.17 16.02 -4.00
C GLY A 302 -27.58 17.42 -4.44
N VAL A 303 -26.62 18.33 -4.55
CA VAL A 303 -26.79 19.70 -5.04
C VAL A 303 -26.21 19.78 -6.44
N SER A 304 -27.06 19.88 -7.46
CA SER A 304 -26.63 19.96 -8.85
C SER A 304 -26.32 21.39 -9.29
N LEU A 305 -25.19 21.54 -9.98
CA LEU A 305 -24.75 22.76 -10.67
C LEU A 305 -25.04 22.68 -12.18
N ASP A 306 -26.12 22.00 -12.57
CA ASP A 306 -26.67 22.09 -13.92
C ASP A 306 -27.40 23.43 -14.13
N ASP A 307 -27.68 23.80 -15.38
CA ASP A 307 -28.52 24.96 -15.71
C ASP A 307 -29.88 24.52 -16.28
N SER A 308 -30.78 25.48 -16.50
CA SER A 308 -32.13 25.20 -17.00
C SER A 308 -32.14 24.50 -18.36
N LEU A 309 -31.10 24.67 -19.19
CA LEU A 309 -30.99 23.99 -20.48
C LEU A 309 -30.58 22.51 -20.33
N HIS A 310 -29.94 22.15 -19.22
CA HIS A 310 -29.44 20.80 -18.94
C HIS A 310 -30.21 20.09 -17.81
N ARG A 311 -31.43 20.55 -17.50
CA ARG A 311 -32.27 19.93 -16.45
C ARG A 311 -32.56 18.45 -16.76
N ASP A 312 -32.84 18.13 -18.02
CA ASP A 312 -33.17 16.75 -18.41
C ASP A 312 -31.96 15.83 -18.34
N ASP A 313 -30.76 16.34 -18.65
CA ASP A 313 -29.50 15.62 -18.46
C ASP A 313 -29.23 15.32 -16.99
N TRP A 314 -29.53 16.27 -16.10
CA TRP A 314 -29.47 16.06 -14.65
C TRP A 314 -30.41 14.96 -14.18
N VAL A 315 -31.69 15.01 -14.56
CA VAL A 315 -32.68 13.98 -14.21
C VAL A 315 -32.29 12.61 -14.77
N LYS A 316 -31.80 12.58 -16.02
CA LYS A 316 -31.29 11.36 -16.64
C LYS A 316 -30.09 10.79 -15.88
N ALA A 317 -29.12 11.63 -15.51
CA ALA A 317 -27.93 11.23 -14.76
C ALA A 317 -28.28 10.62 -13.40
N ILE A 318 -29.28 11.16 -12.70
CA ILE A 318 -29.80 10.58 -11.44
C ILE A 318 -30.23 9.12 -11.62
N LYS A 319 -30.98 8.85 -12.71
CA LYS A 319 -31.45 7.51 -13.04
C LYS A 319 -30.32 6.60 -13.47
N ASP A 320 -29.46 7.06 -14.39
CA ASP A 320 -28.34 6.29 -14.93
C ASP A 320 -27.37 5.83 -13.82
N ASP A 321 -27.11 6.68 -12.83
CA ASP A 321 -26.18 6.40 -11.73
C ASP A 321 -26.84 5.73 -10.52
N ASN A 322 -28.15 5.49 -10.57
CA ASN A 322 -28.93 4.90 -9.49
C ASN A 322 -28.78 5.66 -8.16
N MET A 323 -29.05 6.97 -8.17
CA MET A 323 -28.95 7.81 -6.97
C MET A 323 -30.31 7.92 -6.25
N PRO A 324 -30.58 7.12 -5.20
CA PRO A 324 -31.90 7.06 -4.55
C PRO A 324 -32.17 8.21 -3.57
N TRP A 325 -31.17 9.04 -3.29
CA TRP A 325 -31.28 10.11 -2.30
C TRP A 325 -31.81 11.40 -2.91
N GLN A 326 -32.16 12.36 -2.05
CA GLN A 326 -32.75 13.64 -2.47
C GLN A 326 -31.77 14.44 -3.34
N GLN A 327 -32.29 14.96 -4.44
CA GLN A 327 -31.55 15.77 -5.42
C GLN A 327 -32.23 17.13 -5.56
N ILE A 328 -31.44 18.20 -5.53
CA ILE A 328 -31.91 19.58 -5.58
C ILE A 328 -31.03 20.45 -6.49
N SER A 329 -31.62 21.49 -7.06
CA SER A 329 -30.90 22.52 -7.80
C SER A 329 -31.75 23.79 -7.92
N ASP A 330 -31.09 24.94 -8.07
CA ASP A 330 -31.70 26.18 -8.54
C ASP A 330 -31.50 26.41 -10.05
N LEU A 331 -30.83 25.49 -10.74
CA LEU A 331 -30.52 25.53 -12.17
C LEU A 331 -29.76 26.79 -12.61
N LYS A 332 -28.94 27.36 -11.71
CA LYS A 332 -28.11 28.56 -11.98
C LYS A 332 -26.66 28.23 -12.31
N ARG A 333 -26.30 26.94 -12.45
CA ARG A 333 -24.95 26.46 -12.75
C ARG A 333 -23.88 27.05 -11.82
N GLY A 334 -22.95 27.85 -12.34
CA GLY A 334 -21.86 28.44 -11.56
C GLY A 334 -22.31 29.48 -10.54
N ASN A 335 -23.55 29.99 -10.68
CA ASN A 335 -24.18 30.92 -9.75
C ASN A 335 -25.16 30.22 -8.79
N ASN A 336 -25.08 28.88 -8.67
CA ASN A 336 -25.89 28.13 -7.73
C ASN A 336 -25.70 28.68 -6.30
N GLU A 337 -26.78 29.09 -5.66
CA GLU A 337 -26.75 29.85 -4.41
C GLU A 337 -26.16 29.03 -3.26
N ALA A 338 -26.50 27.74 -3.18
CA ALA A 338 -25.91 26.83 -2.20
C ALA A 338 -24.41 26.64 -2.44
N ALA A 339 -23.98 26.45 -3.69
CA ALA A 339 -22.56 26.34 -4.04
C ALA A 339 -21.78 27.62 -3.70
N VAL A 340 -22.36 28.80 -3.94
CA VAL A 340 -21.77 30.09 -3.58
C VAL A 340 -21.67 30.24 -2.06
N LEU A 341 -22.74 29.91 -1.33
CA LEU A 341 -22.80 29.96 0.14
C LEU A 341 -21.75 29.06 0.79
N TYR A 342 -21.52 27.88 0.23
CA TYR A 342 -20.52 26.92 0.68
C TYR A 342 -19.13 27.15 0.06
N GLY A 343 -18.94 28.21 -0.74
CA GLY A 343 -17.65 28.55 -1.33
C GLY A 343 -17.10 27.50 -2.32
N ILE A 344 -17.97 26.73 -2.97
CA ILE A 344 -17.61 25.66 -3.91
C ILE A 344 -17.02 26.28 -5.17
N LYS A 345 -15.76 25.94 -5.49
CA LYS A 345 -15.02 26.46 -6.67
C LYS A 345 -14.76 25.41 -7.75
N GLY A 346 -15.00 24.14 -7.42
CA GLY A 346 -14.88 23.03 -8.34
C GLY A 346 -15.67 21.86 -7.80
N ILE A 347 -16.15 21.02 -8.70
CA ILE A 347 -16.87 19.78 -8.38
C ILE A 347 -16.06 18.58 -8.86
N PRO A 348 -16.12 17.41 -8.19
CA PRO A 348 -16.94 17.15 -7.00
C PRO A 348 -16.34 17.74 -5.71
N GLN A 349 -17.19 18.28 -4.85
CA GLN A 349 -16.88 18.68 -3.48
C GLN A 349 -18.05 18.29 -2.57
N ASN A 350 -17.77 17.96 -1.31
CA ASN A 350 -18.82 17.59 -0.36
C ASN A 350 -18.53 18.04 1.05
N VAL A 351 -19.60 18.10 1.85
CA VAL A 351 -19.57 18.45 3.27
C VAL A 351 -20.41 17.43 4.01
N LEU A 352 -19.82 16.76 5.00
CA LEU A 352 -20.54 15.85 5.89
C LEU A 352 -20.97 16.64 7.14
N VAL A 353 -22.26 16.59 7.41
CA VAL A 353 -22.92 17.29 8.50
C VAL A 353 -23.49 16.25 9.48
N ASP A 354 -23.37 16.51 10.78
CA ASP A 354 -23.92 15.66 11.84
C ASP A 354 -25.43 15.91 12.08
N PRO A 355 -26.10 15.11 12.94
CA PRO A 355 -27.52 15.27 13.27
C PRO A 355 -27.92 16.65 13.80
N ASN A 356 -27.00 17.39 14.42
CA ASN A 356 -27.24 18.73 14.96
C ASN A 356 -27.05 19.84 13.92
N GLY A 357 -26.56 19.48 12.72
CA GLY A 357 -26.24 20.45 11.68
C GLY A 357 -24.82 20.98 11.73
N ILE A 358 -23.90 20.31 12.43
CA ILE A 358 -22.49 20.72 12.52
C ILE A 358 -21.67 20.02 11.44
N ILE A 359 -20.79 20.75 10.77
CA ILE A 359 -19.88 20.19 9.77
C ILE A 359 -18.82 19.35 10.48
N ILE A 360 -18.70 18.08 10.13
CA ILE A 360 -17.75 17.14 10.75
C ILE A 360 -16.67 16.63 9.78
N ALA A 361 -16.90 16.72 8.46
CA ALA A 361 -15.89 16.41 7.47
C ALA A 361 -16.15 17.14 6.15
N LYS A 362 -15.11 17.26 5.32
CA LYS A 362 -15.19 17.87 3.98
C LYS A 362 -14.40 17.06 2.96
N ASN A 363 -14.86 17.10 1.71
CA ASN A 363 -14.18 16.59 0.52
C ASN A 363 -13.79 15.11 0.60
N LYS A 364 -14.58 14.32 1.32
CA LYS A 364 -14.34 12.88 1.51
C LYS A 364 -14.86 12.10 0.32
N ARG A 365 -14.02 11.24 -0.26
CA ARG A 365 -14.35 10.44 -1.45
C ARG A 365 -13.86 9.01 -1.29
N ASN A 366 -14.51 8.07 -1.97
CA ASN A 366 -14.12 6.67 -2.06
C ASN A 366 -13.79 6.06 -0.67
N LYS A 367 -12.56 5.57 -0.47
CA LYS A 367 -12.11 4.98 0.79
C LYS A 367 -12.16 5.97 1.96
N GLU A 368 -11.94 7.27 1.73
CA GLU A 368 -11.97 8.29 2.79
C GLU A 368 -13.39 8.57 3.30
N LEU A 369 -14.38 8.63 2.40
CA LEU A 369 -15.78 8.78 2.80
C LEU A 369 -16.22 7.58 3.63
N MET A 370 -15.96 6.39 3.11
CA MET A 370 -16.34 5.15 3.80
C MET A 370 -15.63 5.02 5.16
N GLY A 371 -14.34 5.32 5.24
CA GLY A 371 -13.59 5.33 6.50
C GLY A 371 -14.14 6.34 7.51
N THR A 372 -14.54 7.54 7.05
CA THR A 372 -15.19 8.54 7.90
C THR A 372 -16.51 8.01 8.46
N LEU A 373 -17.33 7.37 7.64
CA LEU A 373 -18.61 6.81 8.09
C LEU A 373 -18.43 5.58 8.99
N MET A 374 -17.41 4.74 8.74
CA MET A 374 -17.04 3.65 9.66
C MET A 374 -16.69 4.19 11.05
N ALA A 375 -15.90 5.26 11.12
CA ALA A 375 -15.56 5.90 12.41
C ALA A 375 -16.78 6.43 13.17
N ILE A 376 -17.86 6.79 12.45
CA ILE A 376 -19.12 7.27 13.03
C ILE A 376 -20.01 6.11 13.47
N PHE A 377 -20.26 5.14 12.58
CA PHE A 377 -21.33 4.15 12.69
C PHE A 377 -20.89 2.75 13.12
N ASP A 378 -19.60 2.43 12.96
CA ASP A 378 -18.99 1.15 13.28
C ASP A 378 -17.89 1.36 14.34
N LYS A 379 -18.17 2.20 15.35
CA LYS A 379 -17.25 2.53 16.44
C LYS A 379 -16.67 1.27 17.07
N GLY A 380 -15.35 1.29 17.30
CA GLY A 380 -14.61 0.15 17.83
C GLY A 380 -14.19 -0.86 16.77
N TYR A 381 -14.53 -0.65 15.49
CA TYR A 381 -14.09 -1.48 14.38
C TYR A 381 -13.31 -0.65 13.35
N ASN A 382 -12.26 -1.24 12.79
CA ASN A 382 -11.48 -0.65 11.69
C ASN A 382 -11.60 -1.45 10.38
N LEU A 383 -12.31 -2.58 10.41
CA LEU A 383 -12.66 -3.39 9.26
C LEU A 383 -14.18 -3.52 9.16
N ARG A 384 -14.71 -3.25 7.96
CA ARG A 384 -16.05 -3.64 7.54
C ARG A 384 -15.97 -4.41 6.23
N MET A 385 -16.40 -5.66 6.22
CA MET A 385 -16.56 -6.44 5.01
C MET A 385 -18.02 -6.75 4.77
N ASN A 386 -18.57 -6.21 3.68
CA ASN A 386 -19.88 -6.62 3.20
C ASN A 386 -19.69 -7.77 2.20
N GLY A 387 -20.48 -8.83 2.35
CA GLY A 387 -20.32 -10.03 1.57
C GLY A 387 -21.59 -10.56 0.93
N GLU A 388 -21.44 -11.21 -0.21
CA GLU A 388 -22.45 -12.01 -0.91
C GLU A 388 -21.93 -13.44 -1.10
N VAL A 389 -22.73 -14.43 -0.71
CA VAL A 389 -22.44 -15.86 -0.85
C VAL A 389 -23.52 -16.47 -1.72
N LYS A 390 -23.11 -17.00 -2.88
CA LYS A 390 -23.93 -17.88 -3.71
C LYS A 390 -23.68 -19.32 -3.29
N ALA A 391 -24.65 -19.90 -2.58
CA ALA A 391 -24.64 -21.28 -2.11
C ALA A 391 -26.05 -21.70 -1.69
N ASP A 392 -26.38 -22.98 -1.87
CA ASP A 392 -27.59 -23.56 -1.31
C ASP A 392 -27.39 -23.73 0.21
N HIS A 393 -28.27 -23.11 1.00
CA HIS A 393 -28.31 -23.25 2.47
C HIS A 393 -27.02 -22.86 3.21
N ALA A 394 -26.33 -21.78 2.79
CA ALA A 394 -25.23 -21.23 3.59
C ALA A 394 -25.79 -20.41 4.77
N GLU A 395 -25.45 -20.83 5.98
CA GLU A 395 -26.00 -20.26 7.23
C GLU A 395 -25.04 -19.25 7.87
N SER A 396 -23.74 -19.53 7.82
CA SER A 396 -22.72 -18.67 8.43
C SER A 396 -21.36 -18.82 7.78
N ILE A 397 -20.50 -17.84 8.05
CA ILE A 397 -19.10 -17.83 7.68
C ILE A 397 -18.23 -17.60 8.93
N VAL A 398 -17.20 -18.42 9.10
CA VAL A 398 -16.22 -18.29 10.18
C VAL A 398 -14.94 -17.70 9.60
N PHE A 399 -14.52 -16.53 10.10
CA PHE A 399 -13.25 -15.89 9.75
C PHE A 399 -12.21 -16.15 10.82
N LYS A 400 -11.07 -16.71 10.43
CA LYS A 400 -9.89 -16.89 11.27
C LYS A 400 -8.80 -15.92 10.85
N TYR A 401 -8.35 -15.10 11.79
CA TYR A 401 -7.34 -14.05 11.58
C TYR A 401 -6.46 -13.88 12.82
N SER A 402 -5.34 -13.16 12.70
CA SER A 402 -4.40 -12.90 13.80
C SER A 402 -4.71 -11.55 14.46
N ARG A 403 -4.72 -11.51 15.79
CA ARG A 403 -4.77 -10.29 16.60
C ARG A 403 -4.15 -10.55 17.97
N ASP A 404 -3.28 -9.64 18.43
CA ASP A 404 -2.59 -9.75 19.72
C ASP A 404 -1.75 -11.04 19.81
N ASP A 405 -1.03 -11.36 18.74
CA ASP A 405 -0.22 -12.58 18.58
C ASP A 405 -0.99 -13.91 18.73
N ALA A 406 -2.32 -13.87 18.75
CA ALA A 406 -3.20 -15.04 18.83
C ALA A 406 -4.16 -15.13 17.62
N TYR A 407 -4.65 -16.34 17.34
CA TYR A 407 -5.75 -16.52 16.39
C TYR A 407 -7.08 -16.11 17.02
N ARG A 408 -7.87 -15.36 16.27
CA ARG A 408 -9.26 -15.00 16.56
C ARG A 408 -10.17 -15.65 15.54
N TYR A 409 -11.40 -15.89 15.96
CA TYR A 409 -12.44 -16.54 15.16
C TYR A 409 -13.72 -15.74 15.29
N ASP A 410 -14.20 -15.17 14.19
CA ASP A 410 -15.47 -14.45 14.14
C ASP A 410 -16.46 -15.28 13.32
N THR A 411 -17.60 -15.63 13.90
CA THR A 411 -18.70 -16.30 13.18
C THR A 411 -19.76 -15.27 12.81
N VAL A 412 -20.03 -15.15 11.51
CA VAL A 412 -20.97 -14.16 10.96
C VAL A 412 -22.11 -14.89 10.27
N ALA A 413 -23.35 -14.56 10.65
CA ALA A 413 -24.54 -15.12 10.02
C ALA A 413 -24.71 -14.62 8.59
N ILE A 414 -25.16 -15.51 7.70
CA ILE A 414 -25.54 -15.20 6.33
C ILE A 414 -27.07 -15.14 6.30
N ARG A 415 -27.62 -14.02 5.81
CA ARG A 415 -29.06 -13.80 5.65
C ARG A 415 -29.32 -13.38 4.21
N ASP A 416 -30.19 -14.12 3.52
CA ASP A 416 -30.49 -13.91 2.09
C ASP A 416 -29.22 -13.86 1.22
N GLY A 417 -28.28 -14.76 1.50
CA GLY A 417 -26.99 -14.83 0.83
C GLY A 417 -26.06 -13.64 1.13
N LYS A 418 -26.36 -12.78 2.10
CA LYS A 418 -25.57 -11.60 2.44
C LYS A 418 -25.06 -11.64 3.87
N PHE A 419 -23.93 -10.99 4.13
CA PHE A 419 -23.39 -10.81 5.47
C PHE A 419 -22.63 -9.49 5.61
N THR A 420 -22.43 -9.05 6.86
CA THR A 420 -21.49 -7.96 7.20
C THR A 420 -20.60 -8.43 8.33
N TRP A 421 -19.29 -8.44 8.09
CA TRP A 421 -18.28 -8.72 9.08
C TRP A 421 -17.64 -7.42 9.55
N LEU A 422 -17.76 -7.13 10.85
CA LEU A 422 -17.08 -6.02 11.52
C LEU A 422 -15.99 -6.59 12.41
N SER A 423 -14.77 -6.05 12.32
CA SER A 423 -13.66 -6.53 13.15
C SER A 423 -12.60 -5.46 13.42
N VAL A 424 -11.67 -5.80 14.31
CA VAL A 424 -10.48 -5.01 14.61
C VAL A 424 -9.27 -5.78 14.10
N MET A 425 -8.60 -5.18 13.13
CA MET A 425 -7.45 -5.76 12.45
C MET A 425 -6.22 -4.89 12.69
N GLN A 426 -5.17 -5.48 13.27
CA GLN A 426 -3.93 -4.76 13.60
C GLN A 426 -3.10 -4.40 12.37
N GLU A 427 -3.20 -5.21 11.32
CA GLU A 427 -2.54 -5.00 10.04
C GLU A 427 -3.24 -5.82 8.94
N PRO A 428 -3.12 -5.40 7.67
CA PRO A 428 -3.47 -6.23 6.53
C PRO A 428 -2.78 -7.60 6.58
N GLN A 429 -3.56 -8.67 6.43
CA GLN A 429 -3.11 -10.04 6.67
C GLN A 429 -3.92 -11.07 5.88
N ARG A 430 -3.41 -12.31 5.82
CA ARG A 430 -4.18 -13.45 5.33
C ARG A 430 -5.27 -13.81 6.34
N VAL A 431 -6.48 -14.04 5.85
CA VAL A 431 -7.66 -14.49 6.60
C VAL A 431 -8.10 -15.82 6.00
N ASP A 432 -8.28 -16.84 6.86
CA ASP A 432 -8.90 -18.10 6.47
C ASP A 432 -10.41 -17.99 6.72
N ALA A 433 -11.24 -18.38 5.76
CA ALA A 433 -12.69 -18.35 5.87
C ALA A 433 -13.30 -19.74 5.66
N THR A 434 -14.31 -20.10 6.46
CA THR A 434 -15.05 -21.36 6.34
C THR A 434 -16.55 -21.09 6.27
N ILE A 435 -17.21 -21.51 5.18
CA ILE A 435 -18.67 -21.42 5.03
C ILE A 435 -19.30 -22.67 5.66
N LEU A 436 -20.31 -22.46 6.51
CA LEU A 436 -21.05 -23.50 7.20
C LEU A 436 -22.52 -23.56 6.72
N PRO A 437 -23.13 -24.76 6.73
CA PRO A 437 -22.60 -26.05 7.24
C PRO A 437 -21.73 -26.83 6.25
N GLN A 438 -21.57 -26.36 5.01
CA GLN A 438 -20.88 -27.08 3.93
C GLN A 438 -19.37 -27.33 4.21
N ASN A 439 -18.80 -26.66 5.21
CA ASN A 439 -17.40 -26.72 5.63
C ASN A 439 -16.42 -26.41 4.47
N LYS A 440 -16.84 -25.54 3.55
CA LYS A 440 -16.03 -25.13 2.40
C LYS A 440 -15.10 -24.00 2.82
N ARG A 441 -13.81 -24.17 2.51
CA ARG A 441 -12.73 -23.28 2.95
C ARG A 441 -12.13 -22.51 1.80
N PHE A 442 -11.76 -21.27 2.08
CA PHE A 442 -10.96 -20.43 1.20
C PHE A 442 -10.17 -19.43 2.04
N ASP A 443 -9.23 -18.75 1.42
CA ASP A 443 -8.46 -17.70 2.08
C ASP A 443 -8.28 -16.50 1.18
N PHE A 444 -7.98 -15.37 1.81
CA PHE A 444 -7.75 -14.11 1.11
C PHE A 444 -6.88 -13.19 1.95
N PHE A 445 -6.30 -12.19 1.32
CA PHE A 445 -5.59 -11.12 2.00
C PHE A 445 -6.58 -10.00 2.30
N SER A 446 -6.92 -9.83 3.57
CA SER A 446 -7.74 -8.72 4.02
C SER A 446 -6.89 -7.47 4.19
N ASP A 447 -7.51 -6.33 3.90
CA ASP A 447 -7.00 -5.01 4.24
C ASP A 447 -7.83 -4.41 5.39
N ILE A 448 -7.41 -3.27 5.92
CA ILE A 448 -8.13 -2.47 6.92
C ILE A 448 -9.00 -1.45 6.17
N GLY A 449 -10.22 -1.26 6.63
CA GLY A 449 -11.22 -0.38 6.04
C GLY A 449 -12.41 -1.15 5.49
N TYR A 450 -12.95 -0.69 4.37
CA TYR A 450 -14.14 -1.26 3.78
C TYR A 450 -13.81 -2.21 2.62
N LEU A 451 -14.37 -3.42 2.68
CA LEU A 451 -14.17 -4.49 1.72
C LEU A 451 -15.51 -5.02 1.19
N GLU A 452 -15.49 -5.52 -0.04
CA GLU A 452 -16.63 -6.23 -0.64
C GLU A 452 -16.18 -7.62 -1.09
N LEU A 453 -16.81 -8.66 -0.55
CA LEU A 453 -16.49 -10.05 -0.85
C LEU A 453 -17.66 -10.74 -1.55
N LYS A 454 -17.42 -11.28 -2.75
CA LYS A 454 -18.37 -12.19 -3.40
C LYS A 454 -17.76 -13.56 -3.53
N VAL A 455 -18.51 -14.57 -3.10
CA VAL A 455 -18.10 -15.97 -3.12
C VAL A 455 -19.19 -16.80 -3.79
N ASN A 456 -18.78 -17.65 -4.74
CA ASN A 456 -19.60 -18.74 -5.22
C ASN A 456 -18.97 -20.04 -4.72
N ILE A 457 -19.73 -20.82 -3.96
CA ILE A 457 -19.20 -22.01 -3.27
C ILE A 457 -18.70 -23.08 -4.26
N ASP A 458 -19.32 -23.13 -5.44
CA ASP A 458 -18.99 -24.10 -6.49
C ASP A 458 -17.72 -23.74 -7.26
N SER A 459 -17.28 -22.48 -7.20
CA SER A 459 -16.06 -22.01 -7.86
C SER A 459 -14.89 -21.82 -6.92
N LEU A 460 -14.99 -22.23 -5.66
CA LEU A 460 -13.88 -22.10 -4.71
C LEU A 460 -12.63 -22.86 -5.22
N PRO A 461 -11.42 -22.31 -5.01
CA PRO A 461 -11.10 -21.14 -4.17
C PRO A 461 -11.25 -19.76 -4.86
N ASP A 462 -11.82 -19.68 -6.06
CA ASP A 462 -11.94 -18.41 -6.78
C ASP A 462 -13.00 -17.51 -6.13
N ILE A 463 -12.56 -16.33 -5.68
CA ILE A 463 -13.36 -15.31 -5.02
C ILE A 463 -13.19 -13.94 -5.68
N SER A 464 -14.19 -13.06 -5.49
CA SER A 464 -14.09 -11.64 -5.85
C SER A 464 -14.01 -10.79 -4.59
N LEU A 465 -12.82 -10.31 -4.26
CA LEU A 465 -12.59 -9.36 -3.17
C LEU A 465 -12.22 -7.99 -3.76
N LYS A 466 -12.95 -6.95 -3.36
CA LYS A 466 -12.66 -5.54 -3.67
C LYS A 466 -12.31 -4.78 -2.40
N GLY A 467 -11.47 -3.75 -2.56
CA GLY A 467 -11.04 -2.86 -1.48
C GLY A 467 -9.73 -3.28 -0.80
N SER A 468 -9.22 -4.48 -1.09
CA SER A 468 -7.96 -4.98 -0.53
C SER A 468 -6.78 -4.81 -1.48
N ASP A 469 -5.91 -3.85 -1.14
CA ASP A 469 -4.73 -3.54 -1.94
C ASP A 469 -3.71 -4.69 -1.90
N VAL A 470 -3.60 -5.36 -0.75
CA VAL A 470 -2.76 -6.55 -0.54
C VAL A 470 -3.27 -7.76 -1.31
N GLN A 471 -4.60 -7.93 -1.45
CA GLN A 471 -5.15 -9.00 -2.29
C GLN A 471 -4.85 -8.80 -3.77
N ASP A 472 -4.99 -7.57 -4.26
CA ASP A 472 -4.68 -7.24 -5.65
C ASP A 472 -3.19 -7.43 -5.95
N GLU A 473 -2.35 -7.14 -4.97
CA GLU A 473 -0.92 -7.41 -5.00
C GLU A 473 -0.62 -8.92 -5.05
N ALA A 474 -1.23 -9.70 -4.16
CA ALA A 474 -1.12 -11.14 -4.13
C ALA A 474 -1.55 -11.80 -5.45
N LYS A 475 -2.68 -11.36 -6.02
CA LYS A 475 -3.19 -11.86 -7.32
C LYS A 475 -2.15 -11.67 -8.43
N ARG A 476 -1.53 -10.49 -8.52
CA ARG A 476 -0.49 -10.21 -9.52
C ARG A 476 0.74 -11.10 -9.33
N PHE A 477 1.19 -11.28 -8.09
CA PHE A 477 2.32 -12.15 -7.79
C PHE A 477 2.03 -13.61 -8.16
N TYR A 478 0.91 -14.16 -7.73
CA TYR A 478 0.58 -15.56 -8.00
C TYR A 478 0.28 -15.81 -9.48
N ALA A 479 -0.32 -14.85 -10.20
CA ALA A 479 -0.47 -14.96 -11.66
C ALA A 479 0.90 -15.10 -12.36
N ALA A 480 1.85 -14.22 -12.03
CA ALA A 480 3.21 -14.30 -12.58
C ALA A 480 3.97 -15.55 -12.13
N ALA A 481 3.76 -16.02 -10.90
CA ALA A 481 4.44 -17.20 -10.37
C ALA A 481 3.90 -18.53 -10.93
N ARG A 482 2.67 -18.56 -11.47
CA ARG A 482 2.01 -19.76 -12.00
C ARG A 482 2.41 -20.12 -13.43
N GLU A 483 2.91 -19.18 -14.23
CA GLU A 483 3.36 -19.47 -15.61
C GLU A 483 4.42 -20.56 -15.61
N LEU A 484 4.27 -21.67 -16.34
CA LEU A 484 5.29 -22.75 -16.34
C LEU A 484 6.53 -22.36 -17.16
N SER A 485 7.73 -22.63 -16.65
CA SER A 485 8.97 -22.49 -17.43
C SER A 485 9.07 -23.57 -18.53
N PRO A 486 9.88 -23.38 -19.58
CA PRO A 486 10.13 -24.41 -20.59
C PRO A 486 10.56 -25.75 -19.98
N GLU A 487 11.45 -25.71 -18.99
CA GLU A 487 11.95 -26.90 -18.28
C GLU A 487 10.85 -27.59 -17.47
N GLN A 488 9.93 -26.82 -16.85
CA GLN A 488 8.78 -27.40 -16.16
C GLN A 488 7.80 -28.08 -17.14
N LYS A 489 7.59 -27.48 -18.32
CA LYS A 489 6.74 -28.08 -19.36
C LYS A 489 7.37 -29.37 -19.90
N GLU A 490 8.68 -29.37 -20.09
CA GLU A 490 9.43 -30.54 -20.52
C GLU A 490 9.37 -31.65 -19.46
N LEU A 491 9.65 -31.35 -18.19
CA LEU A 491 9.55 -32.33 -17.10
C LEU A 491 8.13 -32.87 -16.94
N LEU A 492 7.10 -32.04 -17.17
CA LEU A 492 5.71 -32.49 -17.15
C LEU A 492 5.39 -33.45 -18.32
N GLN A 493 5.95 -33.19 -19.50
CA GLN A 493 5.86 -34.09 -20.65
C GLN A 493 6.59 -35.41 -20.36
N GLN A 494 7.85 -35.34 -19.90
CA GLN A 494 8.62 -36.51 -19.48
C GLN A 494 7.89 -37.33 -18.41
N LEU A 495 7.25 -36.66 -17.44
CA LEU A 495 6.48 -37.34 -16.40
C LEU A 495 5.26 -38.09 -16.95
N THR A 496 4.63 -37.54 -17.99
CA THR A 496 3.49 -38.15 -18.68
C THR A 496 3.93 -39.42 -19.44
N ASP A 497 5.10 -39.37 -20.07
CA ASP A 497 5.65 -40.46 -20.88
C ASP A 497 6.45 -41.49 -20.05
N ALA A 498 6.73 -41.19 -18.78
CA ALA A 498 7.60 -41.99 -17.91
C ALA A 498 7.00 -43.34 -17.49
N THR A 499 7.89 -44.33 -17.39
CA THR A 499 7.63 -45.65 -16.80
C THR A 499 7.29 -45.52 -15.31
N ALA A 500 6.71 -46.57 -14.71
CA ALA A 500 6.43 -46.59 -13.27
C ALA A 500 7.69 -46.40 -12.41
N GLU A 501 8.85 -46.84 -12.92
CA GLU A 501 10.14 -46.74 -12.25
C GLU A 501 10.75 -45.32 -12.31
N ASP A 502 10.59 -44.62 -13.44
CA ASP A 502 11.15 -43.27 -13.65
C ASP A 502 10.29 -42.14 -13.08
N ARG A 503 8.98 -42.35 -12.95
CA ARG A 503 8.02 -41.33 -12.48
C ARG A 503 8.41 -40.67 -11.15
N PRO A 504 8.85 -41.40 -10.11
CA PRO A 504 9.26 -40.77 -8.85
C PRO A 504 10.41 -39.78 -9.02
N ARG A 505 11.45 -40.14 -9.79
CA ARG A 505 12.63 -39.29 -10.03
C ARG A 505 12.25 -38.02 -10.79
N ILE A 506 11.44 -38.14 -11.84
CA ILE A 506 11.00 -37.00 -12.66
C ILE A 506 10.04 -36.11 -11.86
N GLY A 507 9.12 -36.72 -11.09
CA GLY A 507 8.21 -36.02 -10.20
C GLY A 507 8.95 -35.21 -9.13
N GLU A 508 9.99 -35.80 -8.51
CA GLU A 508 10.86 -35.11 -7.56
C GLU A 508 11.61 -33.94 -8.21
N ALA A 509 12.18 -34.13 -9.41
CA ALA A 509 12.82 -33.07 -10.16
C ALA A 509 11.87 -31.90 -10.45
N LEU A 510 10.63 -32.19 -10.88
CA LEU A 510 9.60 -31.18 -11.14
C LEU A 510 9.20 -30.41 -9.86
N LEU A 511 9.05 -31.11 -8.72
CA LEU A 511 8.75 -30.50 -7.43
C LEU A 511 9.89 -29.59 -6.95
N ASN A 512 11.13 -30.06 -7.06
CA ASN A 512 12.32 -29.29 -6.67
C ASN A 512 12.50 -28.04 -7.53
N LEU A 513 12.33 -28.16 -8.84
CA LEU A 513 12.34 -27.03 -9.76
C LEU A 513 11.23 -26.02 -9.42
N SER A 514 10.01 -26.50 -9.17
CA SER A 514 8.87 -25.65 -8.81
C SER A 514 9.12 -24.89 -7.49
N ARG A 515 9.67 -25.56 -6.48
CA ARG A 515 10.06 -24.93 -5.19
C ARG A 515 11.17 -23.89 -5.37
N SER A 516 12.22 -24.23 -6.13
CA SER A 516 13.34 -23.33 -6.42
C SER A 516 12.87 -22.06 -7.15
N ARG A 517 12.01 -22.24 -8.15
CA ARG A 517 11.43 -21.13 -8.91
C ARG A 517 10.52 -20.26 -8.06
N TYR A 518 9.66 -20.86 -7.24
CA TYR A 518 8.85 -20.10 -6.27
C TYR A 518 9.72 -19.27 -5.33
N ASN A 519 10.78 -19.86 -4.76
CA ASN A 519 11.73 -19.15 -3.90
C ASN A 519 12.42 -17.99 -4.62
N THR A 520 12.81 -18.19 -5.88
CA THR A 520 13.40 -17.15 -6.72
C THR A 520 12.43 -16.01 -6.99
N ASN A 521 11.17 -16.33 -7.31
CA ASN A 521 10.12 -15.33 -7.51
C ASN A 521 9.86 -14.52 -6.25
N VAL A 522 9.79 -15.17 -5.07
CA VAL A 522 9.67 -14.45 -3.79
C VAL A 522 10.85 -13.52 -3.57
N LYS A 523 12.10 -13.98 -3.77
CA LYS A 523 13.30 -13.14 -3.59
C LYS A 523 13.27 -11.90 -4.50
N LYS A 524 12.98 -12.09 -5.79
CA LYS A 524 12.86 -11.00 -6.76
C LYS A 524 11.75 -10.02 -6.37
N TYR A 525 10.61 -10.56 -5.94
CA TYR A 525 9.47 -9.76 -5.55
C TYR A 525 9.74 -8.91 -4.32
N VAL A 526 10.28 -9.51 -3.26
CA VAL A 526 10.65 -8.79 -2.03
C VAL A 526 11.64 -7.68 -2.33
N ALA A 527 12.67 -7.94 -3.15
CA ALA A 527 13.64 -6.93 -3.55
C ALA A 527 13.02 -5.78 -4.36
N ALA A 528 12.05 -6.08 -5.24
CA ALA A 528 11.34 -5.09 -6.02
C ALA A 528 10.24 -4.34 -5.23
N HIS A 529 9.78 -4.92 -4.12
CA HIS A 529 8.66 -4.40 -3.31
C HIS A 529 8.98 -4.44 -1.79
N PRO A 530 10.07 -3.78 -1.34
CA PRO A 530 10.53 -3.87 0.05
C PRO A 530 9.56 -3.19 1.05
N TYR A 531 8.73 -2.26 0.58
CA TYR A 531 7.67 -1.64 1.38
C TYR A 531 6.34 -2.42 1.35
N SER A 532 6.25 -3.56 0.68
CA SER A 532 4.98 -4.28 0.57
C SER A 532 4.66 -5.08 1.84
N LEU A 533 3.45 -4.93 2.39
CA LEU A 533 2.95 -5.85 3.41
C LEU A 533 2.77 -7.26 2.84
N PHE A 534 2.47 -7.40 1.55
CA PHE A 534 2.44 -8.72 0.92
C PHE A 534 3.84 -9.37 0.88
N SER A 535 4.91 -8.60 0.62
CA SER A 535 6.30 -9.09 0.76
C SER A 535 6.57 -9.62 2.18
N LEU A 536 6.13 -8.89 3.21
CA LEU A 536 6.24 -9.34 4.59
C LEU A 536 5.44 -10.63 4.85
N GLN A 537 4.22 -10.74 4.32
CA GLN A 537 3.40 -11.96 4.43
C GLN A 537 4.05 -13.17 3.73
N LEU A 538 4.71 -12.97 2.58
CA LEU A 538 5.49 -14.04 1.92
C LEU A 538 6.65 -14.52 2.80
N ILE A 539 7.33 -13.60 3.50
CA ILE A 539 8.42 -13.92 4.42
C ILE A 539 7.88 -14.62 5.66
N ARG A 540 6.76 -14.14 6.22
CA ARG A 540 6.08 -14.76 7.35
C ARG A 540 5.66 -16.19 7.03
N ALA A 541 5.06 -16.43 5.87
CA ALA A 541 4.67 -17.77 5.43
C ALA A 541 5.87 -18.73 5.37
N LYS A 542 7.07 -18.23 5.00
CA LYS A 542 8.32 -19.02 5.04
C LYS A 542 8.83 -19.26 6.46
N ALA A 543 8.70 -18.28 7.35
CA ALA A 543 9.07 -18.41 8.75
C ALA A 543 8.15 -19.39 9.48
N GLU A 544 6.86 -19.39 9.14
CA GLU A 544 5.83 -20.22 9.74
C GLU A 544 5.68 -21.61 9.09
N ASP A 545 6.45 -21.90 8.05
CA ASP A 545 6.34 -23.12 7.25
C ASP A 545 6.46 -24.39 8.11
N PHE A 546 5.46 -25.25 7.98
CA PHE A 546 5.37 -26.50 8.73
C PHE A 546 6.42 -27.53 8.29
N SER A 547 6.97 -27.39 7.07
CA SER A 547 7.99 -28.30 6.54
C SER A 547 9.37 -28.16 7.21
N GLY A 548 9.52 -27.23 8.16
CA GLY A 548 10.73 -27.07 8.98
C GLY A 548 11.32 -25.66 8.95
N PRO A 549 12.32 -25.39 9.79
CA PRO A 549 12.93 -24.07 9.99
C PRO A 549 13.79 -23.58 8.81
N LYS A 550 13.47 -22.39 8.28
CA LYS A 550 14.06 -21.81 7.06
C LYS A 550 14.89 -20.54 7.27
N TYR A 551 15.67 -20.46 8.36
CA TYR A 551 16.50 -19.29 8.71
C TYR A 551 17.30 -18.72 7.54
N ASP A 552 18.00 -19.58 6.81
CA ASP A 552 18.91 -19.21 5.70
C ASP A 552 18.19 -18.51 4.53
N THR A 553 16.85 -18.62 4.47
CA THR A 553 16.02 -17.91 3.48
C THR A 553 15.24 -16.76 4.08
N VAL A 554 14.78 -16.89 5.34
CA VAL A 554 13.95 -15.89 6.02
C VAL A 554 14.79 -14.69 6.45
N PHE A 555 15.95 -14.92 7.07
CA PHE A 555 16.78 -13.85 7.61
C PHE A 555 17.23 -12.84 6.53
N PRO A 556 17.81 -13.26 5.38
CA PRO A 556 18.22 -12.31 4.36
C PRO A 556 17.06 -11.51 3.75
N LEU A 557 15.88 -12.12 3.64
CA LEU A 557 14.68 -11.44 3.11
C LEU A 557 14.08 -10.46 4.12
N PHE A 558 14.04 -10.83 5.40
CA PHE A 558 13.52 -9.95 6.44
C PHE A 558 14.44 -8.75 6.67
N SER A 559 15.76 -8.99 6.74
CA SER A 559 16.76 -7.95 6.97
C SER A 559 16.88 -6.94 5.83
N SER A 560 16.41 -7.28 4.61
CA SER A 560 16.37 -6.33 3.48
C SER A 560 15.15 -5.41 3.49
N LEU A 561 14.15 -5.67 4.35
CA LEU A 561 12.97 -4.82 4.47
C LEU A 561 13.29 -3.52 5.22
N PRO A 562 12.62 -2.40 4.93
CA PRO A 562 12.77 -1.16 5.68
C PRO A 562 12.29 -1.32 7.13
N GLN A 563 12.86 -0.54 8.06
CA GLN A 563 12.51 -0.61 9.49
C GLN A 563 11.01 -0.41 9.75
N VAL A 564 10.33 0.44 8.97
CA VAL A 564 8.87 0.63 9.09
C VAL A 564 8.07 -0.65 8.83
N ILE A 565 8.58 -1.56 7.98
CA ILE A 565 7.95 -2.86 7.70
C ILE A 565 8.36 -3.89 8.76
N GLN A 566 9.65 -3.93 9.13
CA GLN A 566 10.14 -4.80 10.20
C GLN A 566 9.45 -4.51 11.54
N GLY A 567 9.09 -3.25 11.79
CA GLY A 567 8.43 -2.79 13.00
C GLY A 567 6.93 -3.05 13.07
N THR A 568 6.29 -3.55 12.01
CA THR A 568 4.87 -3.95 12.02
C THR A 568 4.62 -5.17 12.95
N PRO A 569 3.36 -5.46 13.35
CA PRO A 569 3.05 -6.67 14.11
C PRO A 569 3.61 -7.97 13.50
N SER A 570 3.37 -8.24 12.20
CA SER A 570 3.97 -9.42 11.53
C SER A 570 5.50 -9.34 11.47
N GLY A 571 6.06 -8.15 11.32
CA GLY A 571 7.51 -7.96 11.30
C GLY A 571 8.17 -8.33 12.63
N ARG A 572 7.62 -7.84 13.74
CA ARG A 572 8.06 -8.20 15.10
C ARG A 572 7.92 -9.70 15.36
N LYS A 573 6.86 -10.33 14.87
CA LYS A 573 6.66 -11.77 14.98
C LYS A 573 7.75 -12.55 14.24
N ILE A 574 8.10 -12.17 13.01
CA ILE A 574 9.22 -12.78 12.29
C ILE A 574 10.52 -12.57 13.07
N ALA A 575 10.78 -11.35 13.55
CA ALA A 575 11.97 -11.04 14.35
C ALA A 575 12.10 -11.95 15.58
N ALA A 576 11.00 -12.18 16.31
CA ALA A 576 10.96 -13.07 17.47
C ALA A 576 11.20 -14.55 17.10
N MET A 577 10.86 -14.97 15.89
CA MET A 577 11.10 -16.33 15.40
C MET A 577 12.54 -16.57 14.93
N LEU A 578 13.27 -15.51 14.53
CA LEU A 578 14.62 -15.65 13.96
C LEU A 578 15.62 -16.40 14.86
N PRO A 579 15.71 -16.13 16.18
CA PRO A 579 16.61 -16.88 17.07
C PRO A 579 16.30 -18.38 17.11
N GLU A 580 15.02 -18.76 17.12
CA GLU A 580 14.58 -20.16 17.12
C GLU A 580 14.91 -20.85 15.79
N LEU A 581 14.63 -20.18 14.68
CA LEU A 581 14.98 -20.70 13.35
C LEU A 581 16.50 -20.86 13.18
N LYS A 582 17.30 -19.99 13.82
CA LYS A 582 18.77 -20.00 13.73
C LYS A 582 19.40 -21.24 14.36
N LYS A 583 18.75 -21.88 15.34
CA LYS A 583 19.29 -23.07 16.04
C LYS A 583 19.61 -24.23 15.10
N SER A 584 18.90 -24.32 13.98
CA SER A 584 19.15 -25.28 12.91
C SER A 584 19.59 -24.59 11.60
N ALA A 585 20.26 -23.45 11.64
CA ALA A 585 20.73 -22.79 10.41
C ALA A 585 21.94 -23.52 9.82
N LYS A 586 22.15 -23.41 8.50
CA LYS A 586 23.37 -23.97 7.91
C LYS A 586 24.58 -23.25 8.51
N GLY A 587 25.57 -24.03 8.93
CA GLY A 587 26.80 -23.57 9.53
C GLY A 587 26.80 -23.43 11.05
N THR A 588 25.68 -23.70 11.73
CA THR A 588 25.65 -23.73 13.20
C THR A 588 26.11 -25.09 13.72
N MET A 589 26.68 -25.10 14.93
CA MET A 589 27.00 -26.35 15.62
C MET A 589 25.72 -26.99 16.17
N ILE A 590 25.67 -28.31 16.14
CA ILE A 590 24.66 -29.08 16.86
C ILE A 590 24.82 -28.83 18.38
N ALA A 591 23.71 -28.84 19.10
CA ALA A 591 23.68 -28.70 20.54
C ALA A 591 23.96 -30.05 21.18
N ASP A 592 24.57 -30.02 22.37
CA ASP A 592 24.86 -31.21 23.15
C ASP A 592 23.59 -31.66 23.89
N LEU A 593 22.67 -32.24 23.14
CA LEU A 593 21.39 -32.77 23.63
C LEU A 593 21.46 -34.28 23.70
N SER A 594 20.80 -34.87 24.70
CA SER A 594 20.75 -36.32 24.91
C SER A 594 19.33 -36.82 25.05
N GLN A 595 19.08 -38.03 24.56
CA GLN A 595 17.82 -38.75 24.75
C GLN A 595 18.09 -40.24 24.97
N ALA A 596 17.10 -40.93 25.54
CA ALA A 596 17.20 -42.36 25.79
C ALA A 596 17.12 -43.13 24.46
N ASP A 597 17.99 -44.14 24.31
CA ASP A 597 17.89 -45.11 23.22
C ASP A 597 16.85 -46.20 23.50
N THR A 598 16.76 -47.22 22.64
CA THR A 598 15.81 -48.33 22.80
C THR A 598 16.05 -49.21 24.02
N SER A 599 17.23 -49.12 24.65
CA SER A 599 17.56 -49.79 25.92
C SER A 599 17.30 -48.93 27.16
N GLY A 600 16.99 -47.64 26.96
CA GLY A 600 16.84 -46.66 28.03
C GLY A 600 18.15 -45.92 28.37
N GLN A 601 19.26 -46.21 27.67
CA GLN A 601 20.53 -45.53 27.89
C GLN A 601 20.50 -44.12 27.28
N GLN A 602 20.95 -43.12 28.05
CA GLN A 602 21.09 -41.76 27.52
C GLN A 602 22.25 -41.67 26.53
N VAL A 603 21.96 -41.20 25.32
CA VAL A 603 22.93 -41.00 24.25
C VAL A 603 22.92 -39.53 23.83
N SER A 604 24.10 -38.89 23.84
CA SER A 604 24.29 -37.51 23.38
C SER A 604 24.45 -37.47 21.86
N LEU A 605 23.85 -36.47 21.20
CA LEU A 605 24.11 -36.17 19.77
C LEU A 605 25.60 -35.93 19.49
N ARG A 606 26.36 -35.46 20.48
CA ARG A 606 27.80 -35.19 20.35
C ARG A 606 28.64 -36.46 20.35
N SER A 607 28.12 -37.59 20.84
CA SER A 607 28.85 -38.87 20.82
C SER A 607 29.10 -39.39 19.39
N PHE A 608 28.42 -38.82 18.40
CA PHE A 608 28.58 -39.15 16.98
C PHE A 608 29.64 -38.30 16.26
N LYS A 609 30.34 -37.42 16.98
CA LYS A 609 31.45 -36.61 16.43
C LYS A 609 32.49 -37.51 15.73
N GLY A 610 33.03 -37.02 14.62
CA GLY A 610 33.95 -37.76 13.75
C GLY A 610 33.27 -38.46 12.57
N LYS A 611 31.93 -38.45 12.51
CA LYS A 611 31.13 -39.00 11.42
C LYS A 611 30.31 -37.90 10.75
N TYR A 612 29.93 -38.11 9.49
CA TYR A 612 28.78 -37.43 8.92
C TYR A 612 27.52 -38.06 9.51
N VAL A 613 26.62 -37.25 10.06
CA VAL A 613 25.42 -37.75 10.75
C VAL A 613 24.18 -37.13 10.15
N LEU A 614 23.24 -37.98 9.71
CA LEU A 614 21.89 -37.53 9.40
C LEU A 614 21.01 -37.70 10.65
N ILE A 615 20.60 -36.60 11.26
CA ILE A 615 19.63 -36.59 12.36
C ILE A 615 18.24 -36.57 11.72
N ASP A 616 17.51 -37.68 11.83
CA ASP A 616 16.22 -37.89 11.19
C ASP A 616 15.08 -37.84 12.21
N PHE A 617 14.15 -36.89 12.05
CA PHE A 617 12.99 -36.72 12.90
C PHE A 617 11.79 -37.46 12.30
N TRP A 618 11.30 -38.46 13.03
CA TRP A 618 10.28 -39.38 12.54
C TRP A 618 9.33 -39.85 13.65
N ALA A 619 8.36 -40.70 13.31
CA ALA A 619 7.52 -41.40 14.29
C ALA A 619 6.89 -42.65 13.67
N SER A 620 6.54 -43.64 14.51
CA SER A 620 5.92 -44.90 14.07
C SER A 620 4.59 -44.70 13.34
N TRP A 621 3.83 -43.66 13.71
CA TRP A 621 2.54 -43.28 13.15
C TRP A 621 2.64 -42.37 11.91
N CYS A 622 3.85 -41.92 11.55
CA CYS A 622 4.07 -41.04 10.40
C CYS A 622 4.24 -41.86 9.12
N HIS A 623 3.16 -42.06 8.35
CA HIS A 623 3.21 -42.82 7.09
C HIS A 623 4.26 -42.31 6.09
N PRO A 624 4.38 -40.99 5.81
CA PRO A 624 5.44 -40.50 4.92
C PRO A 624 6.86 -40.72 5.45
N CYS A 625 7.05 -40.84 6.77
CA CYS A 625 8.36 -41.16 7.37
C CYS A 625 8.71 -42.62 7.10
N ARG A 626 7.78 -43.52 7.40
CA ARG A 626 7.90 -44.97 7.13
C ARG A 626 8.16 -45.24 5.64
N ALA A 627 7.53 -44.48 4.75
CA ALA A 627 7.75 -44.58 3.31
C ALA A 627 9.16 -44.13 2.86
N GLU A 628 9.82 -43.26 3.63
CA GLU A 628 11.18 -42.77 3.33
C GLU A 628 12.27 -43.68 3.92
N ASN A 629 11.96 -44.48 4.94
CA ASN A 629 12.91 -45.37 5.60
C ASN A 629 13.69 -46.31 4.65
N PRO A 630 13.09 -46.90 3.59
CA PRO A 630 13.84 -47.67 2.59
C PRO A 630 14.94 -46.85 1.89
N ASN A 631 14.69 -45.57 1.60
CA ASN A 631 15.69 -44.68 1.00
C ASN A 631 16.84 -44.38 1.99
N LEU A 632 16.50 -44.16 3.27
CA LEU A 632 17.50 -43.98 4.33
C LEU A 632 18.36 -45.25 4.54
N LEU A 633 17.75 -46.43 4.46
CA LEU A 633 18.46 -47.70 4.57
C LEU A 633 19.43 -47.90 3.40
N LYS A 634 19.04 -47.52 2.19
CA LYS A 634 19.90 -47.52 1.00
C LYS A 634 21.11 -46.61 1.20
N ALA A 635 20.89 -45.35 1.60
CA ALA A 635 21.96 -44.39 1.87
C ALA A 635 22.89 -44.88 3.00
N TYR A 636 22.32 -45.35 4.12
CA TYR A 636 23.09 -45.89 5.23
C TYR A 636 23.99 -47.04 4.80
N ASN A 637 23.46 -48.03 4.08
CA ASN A 637 24.27 -49.18 3.64
C ASN A 637 25.37 -48.78 2.66
N LYS A 638 25.12 -47.79 1.80
CA LYS A 638 26.09 -47.27 0.83
C LYS A 638 27.25 -46.51 1.49
N PHE A 639 26.97 -45.68 2.51
CA PHE A 639 27.96 -44.76 3.07
C PHE A 639 28.49 -45.10 4.47
N LYS A 640 27.89 -46.06 5.20
CA LYS A 640 28.27 -46.35 6.60
C LYS A 640 29.73 -46.69 6.81
N SER A 641 30.35 -47.41 5.86
CA SER A 641 31.78 -47.78 5.90
C SER A 641 32.71 -46.58 5.67
N LYS A 642 32.19 -45.48 5.12
CA LYS A 642 32.92 -44.24 4.83
C LYS A 642 32.72 -43.15 5.92
N GLY A 643 32.25 -43.55 7.10
CA GLY A 643 32.06 -42.63 8.22
C GLY A 643 30.75 -41.85 8.19
N PHE A 644 29.70 -42.40 7.56
CA PHE A 644 28.33 -41.90 7.66
C PHE A 644 27.51 -42.69 8.69
N THR A 645 26.56 -42.04 9.35
CA THR A 645 25.57 -42.71 10.19
C THR A 645 24.27 -41.90 10.23
N ILE A 646 23.21 -42.52 10.75
CA ILE A 646 21.91 -41.88 10.96
C ILE A 646 21.60 -41.94 12.45
N VAL A 647 20.95 -40.92 12.98
CA VAL A 647 20.39 -40.93 14.34
C VAL A 647 18.91 -40.57 14.21
N GLY A 648 18.04 -41.53 14.52
CA GLY A 648 16.60 -41.30 14.50
C GLY A 648 16.15 -40.64 15.80
N ILE A 649 15.47 -39.50 15.72
CA ILE A 649 14.80 -38.84 16.83
C ILE A 649 13.30 -39.06 16.67
N SER A 650 12.74 -39.91 17.52
CA SER A 650 11.33 -40.29 17.45
C SER A 650 10.44 -39.35 18.27
N LEU A 651 9.36 -38.89 17.63
CA LEU A 651 8.23 -38.17 18.20
C LEU A 651 7.07 -39.12 18.56
N ASP A 652 7.37 -40.38 18.87
CA ASP A 652 6.42 -41.31 19.48
C ASP A 652 6.20 -40.97 20.96
N ASP A 653 5.03 -41.33 21.48
CA ASP A 653 4.66 -41.31 22.89
C ASP A 653 4.33 -42.70 23.44
N ILE A 654 4.38 -43.72 22.57
CA ILE A 654 4.08 -45.12 22.89
C ILE A 654 5.30 -45.98 22.53
N GLU A 655 6.09 -46.33 23.53
CA GLU A 655 7.36 -47.04 23.39
C GLU A 655 7.28 -48.31 22.55
N HIS A 656 6.29 -49.18 22.80
CA HIS A 656 6.19 -50.46 22.09
C HIS A 656 5.88 -50.28 20.60
N LYS A 657 5.15 -49.23 20.20
CA LYS A 657 4.87 -48.93 18.79
C LYS A 657 6.12 -48.42 18.08
N TRP A 658 6.87 -47.56 18.76
CA TRP A 658 8.16 -47.07 18.28
C TRP A 658 9.15 -48.22 18.06
N LYS A 659 9.36 -49.07 19.08
CA LYS A 659 10.25 -50.24 18.98
C LYS A 659 9.79 -51.23 17.92
N LYS A 660 8.48 -51.48 17.82
CA LYS A 660 7.92 -52.33 16.75
C LYS A 660 8.18 -51.74 15.36
N ALA A 661 8.00 -50.44 15.17
CA ALA A 661 8.27 -49.79 13.89
C ALA A 661 9.74 -49.89 13.48
N ILE A 662 10.67 -49.73 14.44
CA ILE A 662 12.11 -49.93 14.20
C ILE A 662 12.40 -51.33 13.68
N GLN A 663 11.77 -52.35 14.27
CA GLN A 663 11.93 -53.75 13.86
C GLN A 663 11.29 -53.99 12.48
N ASP A 664 10.06 -53.55 12.29
CA ASP A 664 9.29 -53.75 11.06
C ASP A 664 10.00 -53.09 9.85
N ASP A 665 10.59 -51.91 10.03
CA ASP A 665 11.36 -51.22 8.98
C ASP A 665 12.83 -51.57 8.93
N GLN A 666 13.31 -52.42 9.85
CA GLN A 666 14.70 -52.87 9.92
C GLN A 666 15.69 -51.70 10.03
N LEU A 667 15.48 -50.74 10.94
CA LEU A 667 16.33 -49.55 11.10
C LEU A 667 17.55 -49.87 11.98
N PRO A 668 18.77 -50.04 11.42
CA PRO A 668 19.93 -50.58 12.17
C PRO A 668 20.71 -49.53 12.97
N TRP A 669 20.38 -48.25 12.82
CA TRP A 669 21.12 -47.15 13.42
C TRP A 669 20.52 -46.73 14.77
N THR A 670 21.21 -45.85 15.51
CA THR A 670 20.77 -45.43 16.84
C THR A 670 19.42 -44.70 16.76
N GLN A 671 18.50 -45.09 17.63
CA GLN A 671 17.15 -44.55 17.71
C GLN A 671 16.94 -43.98 19.11
N LEU A 672 16.59 -42.70 19.18
CA LEU A 672 16.42 -41.94 20.42
C LEU A 672 14.99 -41.43 20.54
N SER A 673 14.48 -41.38 21.77
CA SER A 673 13.22 -40.72 22.08
C SER A 673 13.17 -40.34 23.56
N ASP A 674 12.41 -39.30 23.88
CA ASP A 674 11.96 -39.00 25.24
C ASP A 674 10.52 -39.46 25.51
N LEU A 675 9.88 -40.10 24.52
CA LEU A 675 8.49 -40.55 24.55
C LEU A 675 7.47 -39.44 24.87
N LYS A 676 7.82 -38.18 24.57
CA LYS A 676 6.92 -37.02 24.78
C LYS A 676 6.08 -36.69 23.54
N GLY A 677 6.07 -37.55 22.52
CA GLY A 677 5.31 -37.30 21.30
C GLY A 677 5.78 -36.03 20.58
N ARG A 678 4.83 -35.18 20.15
CA ARG A 678 5.12 -33.85 19.57
C ARG A 678 5.80 -32.89 20.56
N ASN A 679 5.83 -33.21 21.85
CA ASN A 679 6.52 -32.41 22.85
C ASN A 679 8.02 -32.74 23.01
N ASN A 680 8.57 -33.60 22.16
CA ASN A 680 9.97 -34.03 22.16
C ASN A 680 10.94 -32.84 22.27
N GLU A 681 11.89 -32.93 23.21
CA GLU A 681 12.78 -31.82 23.59
C GLU A 681 13.76 -31.43 22.48
N ILE A 682 14.36 -32.42 21.79
CA ILE A 682 15.28 -32.17 20.68
C ILE A 682 14.51 -31.57 19.49
N ALA A 683 13.33 -32.09 19.18
CA ALA A 683 12.46 -31.56 18.12
C ALA A 683 12.05 -30.11 18.41
N LYS A 684 11.69 -29.79 19.66
CA LYS A 684 11.40 -28.41 20.09
C LYS A 684 12.60 -27.50 19.97
N TYR A 685 13.78 -27.94 20.42
CA TYR A 685 15.00 -27.14 20.37
C TYR A 685 15.34 -26.71 18.93
N TYR A 686 15.19 -27.62 17.97
CA TYR A 686 15.41 -27.32 16.55
C TYR A 686 14.17 -26.77 15.83
N ASN A 687 13.10 -26.43 16.55
CA ASN A 687 11.84 -25.91 15.99
C ASN A 687 11.31 -26.79 14.84
N VAL A 688 11.35 -28.12 15.02
CA VAL A 688 10.77 -29.11 14.10
C VAL A 688 9.26 -29.08 14.25
N ARG A 689 8.58 -28.63 13.20
CA ARG A 689 7.12 -28.46 13.21
C ARG A 689 6.40 -29.63 12.57
N GLY A 690 6.98 -30.20 11.52
CA GLY A 690 6.46 -31.35 10.80
C GLY A 690 7.54 -32.41 10.60
N ILE A 691 7.08 -33.65 10.46
CA ILE A 691 7.89 -34.82 10.12
C ILE A 691 7.34 -35.47 8.83
N PRO A 692 8.18 -36.09 8.00
CA PRO A 692 9.61 -36.33 8.19
C PRO A 692 10.40 -35.03 8.07
N TRP A 693 11.54 -34.91 8.75
CA TRP A 693 12.46 -33.80 8.58
C TRP A 693 13.85 -34.21 9.06
N ASN A 694 14.92 -33.68 8.48
CA ASN A 694 16.27 -34.05 8.89
C ASN A 694 17.29 -32.93 8.80
N ILE A 695 18.39 -33.14 9.52
CA ILE A 695 19.58 -32.30 9.55
C ILE A 695 20.78 -33.18 9.23
N LEU A 696 21.60 -32.80 8.25
CA LEU A 696 22.90 -33.41 8.00
C LEU A 696 23.99 -32.57 8.65
N ILE A 697 24.82 -33.20 9.48
CA ILE A 697 25.99 -32.58 10.12
C ILE A 697 27.31 -33.20 9.62
N ASP A 698 28.37 -32.40 9.61
CA ASP A 698 29.74 -32.85 9.35
C ASP A 698 30.40 -33.51 10.58
N ARG A 699 31.66 -33.92 10.41
CA ARG A 699 32.45 -34.63 11.43
C ARG A 699 32.71 -33.80 12.67
N GLU A 700 32.69 -32.48 12.56
CA GLU A 700 32.87 -31.56 13.67
C GLU A 700 31.56 -31.34 14.43
N GLY A 701 30.42 -31.65 13.81
CA GLY A 701 29.07 -31.46 14.34
C GLY A 701 28.39 -30.19 13.83
N LYS A 702 28.87 -29.61 12.73
CA LYS A 702 28.29 -28.42 12.10
C LYS A 702 27.22 -28.83 11.10
N ILE A 703 26.09 -28.13 11.10
CA ILE A 703 24.98 -28.35 10.17
C ILE A 703 25.40 -27.93 8.76
N ILE A 704 25.35 -28.85 7.80
CA ILE A 704 25.78 -28.62 6.42
C ILE A 704 24.63 -28.69 5.40
N ALA A 705 23.57 -29.42 5.71
CA ALA A 705 22.35 -29.52 4.90
C ALA A 705 21.13 -29.93 5.73
N LYS A 706 19.92 -29.78 5.17
CA LYS A 706 18.63 -30.03 5.84
C LYS A 706 17.57 -30.47 4.84
N ASP A 707 16.55 -31.17 5.33
CA ASP A 707 15.38 -31.61 4.54
C ASP A 707 15.78 -32.36 3.26
N LEU A 708 16.77 -33.26 3.40
CA LEU A 708 17.28 -34.11 2.31
C LEU A 708 16.47 -35.42 2.26
N ARG A 709 16.08 -35.87 1.07
CA ARG A 709 15.34 -37.13 0.90
C ARG A 709 15.74 -37.80 -0.40
N GLY A 710 15.47 -39.09 -0.51
CA GLY A 710 15.62 -39.85 -1.75
C GLY A 710 16.93 -39.56 -2.46
N VAL A 711 16.83 -39.14 -3.72
CA VAL A 711 17.99 -38.86 -4.59
C VAL A 711 18.82 -37.69 -4.07
N ALA A 712 18.19 -36.64 -3.54
CA ALA A 712 18.90 -35.46 -3.05
C ALA A 712 19.81 -35.76 -1.84
N LEU A 713 19.42 -36.72 -0.98
CA LEU A 713 20.29 -37.18 0.11
C LEU A 713 21.50 -37.93 -0.44
N ASP A 714 21.28 -38.87 -1.35
CA ASP A 714 22.34 -39.70 -1.93
C ASP A 714 23.37 -38.83 -2.65
N GLU A 715 22.94 -37.92 -3.53
CA GLU A 715 23.82 -36.97 -4.25
C GLU A 715 24.62 -36.09 -3.29
N GLN A 716 23.97 -35.57 -2.24
CA GLN A 716 24.65 -34.74 -1.25
C GLN A 716 25.73 -35.52 -0.50
N LEU A 717 25.50 -36.80 -0.19
CA LEU A 717 26.47 -37.66 0.47
C LEU A 717 27.61 -38.06 -0.48
N GLU A 718 27.35 -38.36 -1.75
CA GLU A 718 28.40 -38.63 -2.76
C GLU A 718 29.37 -37.46 -2.91
N GLN A 719 28.86 -36.23 -2.88
CA GLN A 719 29.69 -35.04 -2.98
C GLN A 719 30.59 -34.83 -1.75
N LEU A 720 30.13 -35.23 -0.56
CA LEU A 720 30.81 -35.00 0.72
C LEU A 720 31.73 -36.15 1.15
N ILE A 721 31.39 -37.37 0.73
CA ILE A 721 31.98 -38.62 1.22
C ILE A 721 32.55 -39.39 0.03
N GLN A 722 33.75 -38.99 -0.39
CA GLN A 722 34.50 -39.65 -1.46
C GLN A 722 34.96 -41.05 -1.04
#